data_AF-A0A7H8II44-F1
#
_entry.id   AF-A0A7H8II44-F1
#
_cell.length_a   1.000
_cell.length_b   1.000
_cell.length_c   1.000
_cell.angle_alpha   90.00
_cell.angle_beta   90.00
_cell.angle_gamma   90.00
#
_symmetry.space_group_name_H-M   'P 1'
#
loop_
_entity.id
_entity.type
_entity.pdbx_description
1 polymer ?
#
loop_
_entity_poly.entity_id
_entity_poly.type
_entity_poly.pdbx_seq_one_letter_code
_entity_poly.pdbx_strand_id
1 'polypeptide(L)'
;MPLLGGVRPPIAALGVFLLAVAGFTALTVGHSDDRGVSRAVAEAQQDVAADAAGSLRASLEQSSGDLRDATELLRLGDPGTPEEALRKLAGAYHKWRGLSVVDAATGRPLASHGEAVPPERPLVRHAGDRPRSRLVRLPSGESRVLSFAPLDAPDGGGRLLVASRALPVPDERAGRATFVVNTDGRILAASGDRNGDEPLRELARESGRARGATGSHTARGDRGHFAVVGHAAVPAGDGGQDFGLVVASGAQVPEGTAVGSDRWRGAGAAAALLAICLAVTWMLIRWIQRPVLRLHLDARRLAQGDLARPVARYGHGETARLGGSLESLRRQLLGEREETARSRARGSVRLTVLGCVVLVTSWSCALPLMNLAEGGEPVPAHVVRAQRDRTDAASGRVRRVLGEGAADLSSVALLAGHTPDGLGRALKAALPEHSAWRSLYLLGRDGEVLERAGGTPYDADRKAVLSRVKRGTPAVLQLNHRGRVPVSAAVVPVGGRALVAEFRPEVLSGALDRAHIGRAWLVDADDKVIGSNDGFIAFASLPGRPGDGATLTTAAPVRGTGAVNALRWRVVTHKPVSWLPLASYETQRRAEVAGLLAFGAAVLCLGWLELAVLRPLRALDRSAAALAAGDLQTVRYPRHHDEVGSVVRSLELIRQRLAAAEPSATGTPRPVVGQPR
;
A
#
# COMPACT_ATOMS: atom_id res chain seq x y z
N MET A 1 -40.10 5.79 -24.60
CA MET A 1 -40.16 6.77 -23.49
C MET A 1 -38.74 7.18 -23.17
N PRO A 2 -38.38 8.47 -23.09
CA PRO A 2 -37.01 8.84 -22.81
C PRO A 2 -36.76 8.61 -21.32
N LEU A 3 -36.11 7.49 -20.99
CA LEU A 3 -35.82 7.06 -19.61
C LEU A 3 -34.82 7.98 -18.87
N LEU A 4 -34.22 8.95 -19.57
CA LEU A 4 -33.15 9.82 -19.05
C LEU A 4 -33.49 11.32 -19.09
N GLY A 5 -34.66 11.71 -19.63
CA GLY A 5 -35.09 13.11 -19.68
C GLY A 5 -36.14 13.41 -18.61
N GLY A 6 -35.94 14.46 -17.80
CA GLY A 6 -36.98 14.99 -16.93
C GLY A 6 -36.66 15.11 -15.44
N VAL A 7 -37.68 15.46 -14.66
CA VAL A 7 -37.53 15.75 -13.21
C VAL A 7 -37.45 14.49 -12.35
N ARG A 8 -38.02 13.37 -12.82
CA ARG A 8 -38.12 12.12 -12.04
C ARG A 8 -36.81 11.36 -11.91
N PRO A 9 -36.01 11.16 -12.98
CA PRO A 9 -34.75 10.40 -12.89
C PRO A 9 -33.75 10.93 -11.86
N PRO A 10 -33.43 12.25 -11.78
CA PRO A 10 -32.44 12.72 -10.81
C PRO A 10 -32.92 12.61 -9.36
N ILE A 11 -34.23 12.76 -9.10
CA ILE A 11 -34.80 12.59 -7.75
C ILE A 11 -34.76 11.13 -7.33
N ALA A 12 -35.16 10.21 -8.22
CA ALA A 12 -35.12 8.78 -7.94
C ALA A 12 -33.68 8.28 -7.74
N ALA A 13 -32.75 8.72 -8.59
CA ALA A 13 -31.33 8.39 -8.45
C ALA A 13 -30.75 8.89 -7.13
N LEU A 14 -31.05 10.13 -6.72
CA LEU A 14 -30.61 10.66 -5.43
C LEU A 14 -31.12 9.81 -4.26
N GLY A 15 -32.41 9.47 -4.26
CA GLY A 15 -33.00 8.62 -3.21
C GLY A 15 -32.35 7.24 -3.14
N VAL A 16 -32.13 6.59 -4.29
CA VAL A 16 -31.46 5.30 -4.37
C VAL A 16 -30.02 5.38 -3.87
N PHE A 17 -29.25 6.39 -4.28
CA PHE A 17 -27.87 6.55 -3.80
C PHE A 17 -27.81 6.82 -2.30
N LEU A 18 -28.65 7.70 -1.76
CA LEU A 18 -28.67 7.97 -0.32
C LEU A 18 -29.12 6.74 0.48
N LEU A 19 -30.07 5.95 -0.02
CA LEU A 19 -30.44 4.66 0.58
C LEU A 19 -29.27 3.66 0.57
N ALA A 20 -28.55 3.56 -0.54
CA ALA A 20 -27.37 2.71 -0.64
C ALA A 20 -26.26 3.15 0.34
N VAL A 21 -26.02 4.46 0.47
CA VAL A 21 -25.05 5.00 1.44
C VAL A 21 -25.51 4.76 2.87
N ALA A 22 -26.81 4.86 3.16
CA ALA A 22 -27.34 4.54 4.48
C ALA A 22 -27.17 3.04 4.82
N GLY A 23 -27.44 2.16 3.86
CA GLY A 23 -27.18 0.72 4.00
C GLY A 23 -25.69 0.42 4.22
N PHE A 24 -24.81 1.03 3.43
CA PHE A 24 -23.36 0.94 3.62
C PHE A 24 -22.95 1.43 5.01
N THR A 25 -23.48 2.57 5.46
CA THR A 25 -23.19 3.14 6.78
C THR A 25 -23.62 2.20 7.90
N ALA A 26 -24.83 1.62 7.81
CA ALA A 26 -25.35 0.69 8.81
C ALA A 26 -24.53 -0.62 8.90
N LEU A 27 -24.02 -1.10 7.76
CA LEU A 27 -23.27 -2.36 7.69
C LEU A 27 -21.79 -2.19 8.05
N THR A 28 -21.20 -1.02 7.80
CA THR A 28 -19.74 -0.84 7.86
C THR A 28 -19.28 0.05 9.02
N VAL A 29 -20.01 1.12 9.34
CA VAL A 29 -19.61 2.06 10.40
C VAL A 29 -19.98 1.47 11.76
N GLY A 30 -19.04 1.40 12.69
CA GLY A 30 -19.25 0.81 14.02
C GLY A 30 -19.26 -0.73 14.05
N HIS A 31 -19.08 -1.41 12.91
CA HIS A 31 -18.80 -2.85 12.85
C HIS A 31 -17.28 -3.07 12.84
N SER A 32 -16.72 -3.56 13.96
CA SER A 32 -15.36 -4.09 13.98
C SER A 32 -15.39 -5.60 13.72
N ASP A 33 -14.49 -6.08 12.86
CA ASP A 33 -14.25 -7.52 12.65
C ASP A 33 -13.38 -8.13 13.77
N ASP A 34 -13.10 -7.36 14.83
CA ASP A 34 -12.28 -7.75 15.97
C ASP A 34 -12.99 -8.86 16.79
N ARG A 35 -12.83 -10.11 16.36
CA ARG A 35 -13.32 -11.32 17.03
C ARG A 35 -12.38 -11.71 18.18
N GLY A 36 -12.44 -10.98 19.28
CA GLY A 36 -11.71 -11.27 20.52
C GLY A 36 -10.26 -10.77 20.56
N VAL A 37 -9.61 -10.63 19.40
CA VAL A 37 -8.29 -10.02 19.22
C VAL A 37 -8.39 -8.88 18.20
N SER A 38 -7.69 -7.77 18.45
CA SER A 38 -7.61 -6.67 17.48
C SER A 38 -6.94 -7.09 16.18
N ARG A 39 -7.52 -6.71 15.04
CA ARG A 39 -6.92 -6.89 13.71
C ARG A 39 -5.50 -6.32 13.61
N ALA A 40 -5.20 -5.24 14.32
CA ALA A 40 -3.85 -4.67 14.39
C ALA A 40 -2.83 -5.64 14.98
N VAL A 41 -3.24 -6.47 15.94
CA VAL A 41 -2.38 -7.50 16.52
C VAL A 41 -2.17 -8.63 15.52
N ALA A 42 -3.23 -9.09 14.85
CA ALA A 42 -3.15 -10.15 13.84
C ALA A 42 -2.26 -9.75 12.65
N GLU A 43 -2.47 -8.56 12.07
CA GLU A 43 -1.63 -8.04 10.99
C GLU A 43 -0.18 -7.80 11.45
N ALA A 44 0.03 -7.34 12.70
CA ALA A 44 1.38 -7.22 13.25
C ALA A 44 2.10 -8.58 13.37
N GLN A 45 1.37 -9.67 13.69
CA GLN A 45 1.96 -11.02 13.70
C GLN A 45 2.28 -11.49 12.28
N GLN A 46 1.40 -11.23 11.32
CA GLN A 46 1.61 -11.53 9.90
C GLN A 46 2.86 -10.83 9.36
N ASP A 47 3.01 -9.53 9.67
CA ASP A 47 4.18 -8.73 9.30
C ASP A 47 5.49 -9.30 9.86
N VAL A 48 5.49 -9.73 11.12
CA VAL A 48 6.67 -10.35 11.75
C VAL A 48 6.99 -11.70 11.08
N ALA A 49 5.97 -12.49 10.74
CA ALA A 49 6.16 -13.75 10.01
C ALA A 49 6.73 -13.52 8.60
N ALA A 50 6.26 -12.48 7.89
CA ALA A 50 6.77 -12.08 6.59
C ALA A 50 8.24 -11.63 6.64
N ASP A 51 8.60 -10.82 7.65
CA ASP A 51 9.99 -10.42 7.88
C ASP A 51 10.89 -11.64 8.19
N ALA A 52 10.38 -12.58 8.98
CA ALA A 52 11.07 -13.81 9.34
C ALA A 52 11.23 -14.76 8.12
N ALA A 53 10.21 -14.90 7.28
CA ALA A 53 10.27 -15.64 6.03
C ALA A 53 11.30 -15.05 5.05
N GLY A 54 11.33 -13.72 4.93
CA GLY A 54 12.35 -13.03 4.13
C GLY A 54 13.77 -13.23 4.68
N SER A 55 13.95 -13.24 6.01
CA SER A 55 15.25 -13.55 6.62
C SER A 55 15.67 -15.01 6.42
N LEU A 56 14.71 -15.95 6.45
CA LEU A 56 14.97 -17.36 6.18
C LEU A 56 15.42 -17.54 4.73
N ARG A 57 14.70 -16.95 3.76
CA ARG A 57 15.10 -16.95 2.34
C ARG A 57 16.53 -16.44 2.16
N ALA A 58 16.83 -15.26 2.68
CA ALA A 58 18.15 -14.67 2.58
C ALA A 58 19.23 -15.58 3.19
N SER A 59 18.96 -16.21 4.35
CA SER A 59 19.93 -17.12 4.96
C SER A 59 20.16 -18.41 4.15
N LEU A 60 19.16 -18.91 3.42
CA LEU A 60 19.27 -20.10 2.58
C LEU A 60 20.06 -19.79 1.30
N GLU A 61 19.79 -18.65 0.68
CA GLU A 61 20.53 -18.17 -0.50
C GLU A 61 21.98 -17.88 -0.15
N GLN A 62 22.22 -17.15 0.94
CA GLN A 62 23.55 -16.78 1.40
C GLN A 62 24.43 -18.02 1.59
N SER A 63 23.93 -19.07 2.26
CA SER A 63 24.70 -20.30 2.45
C SER A 63 25.14 -20.96 1.14
N SER A 64 24.32 -20.85 0.08
CA SER A 64 24.67 -21.38 -1.24
C SER A 64 25.60 -20.46 -2.03
N GLY A 65 25.44 -19.14 -1.90
CA GLY A 65 26.32 -18.14 -2.51
C GLY A 65 27.72 -18.24 -1.93
N ASP A 66 27.83 -18.18 -0.60
CA ASP A 66 29.10 -18.26 0.11
C ASP A 66 29.91 -19.52 -0.23
N LEU A 67 29.23 -20.65 -0.44
CA LEU A 67 29.90 -21.90 -0.81
C LEU A 67 30.53 -21.81 -2.20
N ARG A 68 29.85 -21.15 -3.15
CA ARG A 68 30.38 -20.94 -4.51
C ARG A 68 31.54 -19.97 -4.49
N ASP A 69 31.40 -18.85 -3.79
CA ASP A 69 32.44 -17.82 -3.68
C ASP A 69 33.71 -18.39 -3.04
N ALA A 70 33.55 -19.15 -1.96
CA ALA A 70 34.67 -19.82 -1.31
C ALA A 70 35.38 -20.83 -2.22
N THR A 71 34.63 -21.50 -3.11
CA THR A 71 35.19 -22.45 -4.07
C THR A 71 35.96 -21.73 -5.19
N GLU A 72 35.44 -20.61 -5.71
CA GLU A 72 36.15 -19.78 -6.69
C GLU A 72 37.43 -19.16 -6.10
N LEU A 73 37.37 -18.65 -4.87
CA LEU A 73 38.56 -18.11 -4.18
C LEU A 73 39.63 -19.18 -3.94
N LEU A 74 39.23 -20.41 -3.58
CA LEU A 74 40.16 -21.55 -3.48
C LEU A 74 40.84 -21.87 -4.81
N ARG A 75 40.11 -21.79 -5.94
CA ARG A 75 40.65 -22.04 -7.29
C ARG A 75 41.63 -20.98 -7.75
N LEU A 76 41.44 -19.73 -7.34
CA LEU A 76 42.36 -18.62 -7.62
C LEU A 76 43.65 -18.72 -6.79
N GLY A 77 43.58 -19.35 -5.63
CA GLY A 77 44.74 -19.74 -4.82
C GLY A 77 45.32 -21.09 -5.24
N ASP A 78 45.99 -21.74 -4.30
CA ASP A 78 46.39 -23.15 -4.43
C ASP A 78 45.44 -24.01 -3.58
N PRO A 79 44.50 -24.77 -4.19
CA PRO A 79 43.53 -25.57 -3.45
C PRO A 79 44.19 -26.73 -2.68
N GLY A 80 45.38 -27.19 -3.10
CA GLY A 80 46.05 -28.35 -2.50
C GLY A 80 45.22 -29.64 -2.60
N THR A 81 45.40 -30.54 -1.63
CA THR A 81 44.61 -31.78 -1.55
C THR A 81 43.15 -31.50 -1.12
N PRO A 82 42.17 -32.38 -1.44
CA PRO A 82 40.78 -32.20 -1.01
C PRO A 82 40.62 -31.99 0.50
N GLU A 83 41.45 -32.63 1.32
CA GLU A 83 41.44 -32.46 2.78
C GLU A 83 41.98 -31.10 3.24
N GLU A 84 42.98 -30.57 2.54
CA GLU A 84 43.52 -29.22 2.81
C GLU A 84 42.54 -28.14 2.39
N ALA A 85 41.87 -28.31 1.25
CA ALA A 85 40.79 -27.42 0.81
C ALA A 85 39.66 -27.38 1.84
N LEU A 86 39.21 -28.54 2.34
CA LEU A 86 38.19 -28.61 3.39
C LEU A 86 38.64 -27.96 4.71
N ARG A 87 39.90 -28.14 5.12
CA ARG A 87 40.46 -27.47 6.31
C ARG A 87 40.52 -25.96 6.15
N LYS A 88 40.95 -25.46 4.99
CA LYS A 88 40.97 -24.01 4.69
C LYS A 88 39.55 -23.43 4.72
N LEU A 89 38.57 -24.12 4.15
CA LEU A 89 37.15 -23.71 4.16
C LEU A 89 36.53 -23.69 5.55
N ALA A 90 36.76 -24.74 6.34
CA ALA A 90 36.26 -24.82 7.71
C ALA A 90 36.88 -23.73 8.61
N GLY A 91 38.15 -23.38 8.36
CA GLY A 91 38.83 -22.27 9.03
C GLY A 91 38.29 -20.89 8.62
N ALA A 92 37.95 -20.69 7.34
CA ALA A 92 37.41 -19.43 6.85
C ALA A 92 35.93 -19.22 7.21
N TYR A 93 35.13 -20.29 7.23
CA TYR A 93 33.69 -20.23 7.45
C TYR A 93 33.22 -21.21 8.53
N HIS A 94 32.81 -20.68 9.69
CA HIS A 94 32.34 -21.46 10.85
C HIS A 94 30.83 -21.79 10.82
N LYS A 95 30.13 -21.48 9.71
CA LYS A 95 28.66 -21.62 9.61
C LYS A 95 28.19 -23.00 9.14
N TRP A 96 29.08 -23.80 8.55
CA TRP A 96 28.78 -25.14 8.07
C TRP A 96 29.13 -26.16 9.15
N ARG A 97 28.23 -27.12 9.39
CA ARG A 97 28.46 -28.19 10.38
C ARG A 97 29.24 -29.36 9.79
N GLY A 98 29.04 -29.62 8.50
CA GLY A 98 29.72 -30.66 7.75
C GLY A 98 30.05 -30.19 6.35
N LEU A 99 31.23 -30.56 5.86
CA LEU A 99 31.69 -30.34 4.50
C LEU A 99 32.16 -31.67 3.92
N SER A 100 31.84 -31.93 2.65
CA SER A 100 32.29 -33.12 1.95
C SER A 100 32.59 -32.81 0.50
N VAL A 101 33.72 -33.32 0.00
CA VAL A 101 34.00 -33.34 -1.43
C VAL A 101 33.51 -34.69 -1.95
N VAL A 102 32.59 -34.66 -2.90
CA VAL A 102 31.97 -35.86 -3.48
C VAL A 102 32.25 -35.92 -4.98
N ASP A 103 32.38 -37.13 -5.51
CA ASP A 103 32.35 -37.35 -6.95
C ASP A 103 30.91 -37.14 -7.48
N ALA A 104 30.72 -36.29 -8.48
CA ALA A 104 29.40 -35.87 -8.98
C ALA A 104 28.63 -37.01 -9.65
N ALA A 105 29.33 -37.94 -10.29
CA ALA A 105 28.73 -39.05 -11.02
C ALA A 105 28.27 -40.16 -10.07
N THR A 106 29.09 -40.48 -9.06
CA THR A 106 28.86 -41.61 -8.14
C THR A 106 28.29 -41.18 -6.79
N GLY A 107 28.34 -39.90 -6.45
CA GLY A 107 27.99 -39.37 -5.13
C GLY A 107 28.82 -39.96 -3.99
N ARG A 108 30.00 -40.52 -4.27
CA ARG A 108 30.90 -41.08 -3.25
C ARG A 108 31.71 -39.95 -2.61
N PRO A 109 31.80 -39.87 -1.27
CA PRO A 109 32.66 -38.90 -0.61
C PRO A 109 34.13 -39.25 -0.84
N LEU A 110 34.89 -38.29 -1.35
CA LEU A 110 36.33 -38.34 -1.54
C LEU A 110 37.08 -37.83 -0.30
N ALA A 111 36.52 -36.81 0.36
CA ALA A 111 37.02 -36.27 1.63
C ALA A 111 35.85 -35.67 2.42
N SER A 112 35.93 -35.65 3.75
CA SER A 112 34.89 -35.06 4.61
C SER A 112 35.51 -34.37 5.83
N HIS A 113 34.85 -33.33 6.32
CA HIS A 113 35.25 -32.56 7.50
C HIS A 113 34.01 -32.14 8.30
N GLY A 114 34.02 -32.36 9.62
CA GLY A 114 32.88 -32.06 10.50
C GLY A 114 31.81 -33.17 10.54
N GLU A 115 30.55 -32.78 10.73
CA GLU A 115 29.38 -33.69 10.77
C GLU A 115 29.25 -34.45 9.44
N ALA A 116 28.91 -35.74 9.50
CA ALA A 116 28.73 -36.56 8.31
C ALA A 116 27.61 -36.00 7.42
N VAL A 117 27.95 -35.66 6.17
CA VAL A 117 26.97 -35.19 5.19
C VAL A 117 26.13 -36.39 4.73
N PRO A 118 24.78 -36.32 4.80
CA PRO A 118 23.92 -37.43 4.37
C PRO A 118 24.21 -37.85 2.92
N PRO A 119 24.40 -39.15 2.65
CA PRO A 119 24.63 -39.61 1.28
C PRO A 119 23.33 -39.55 0.49
N GLU A 120 23.24 -38.67 -0.51
CA GLU A 120 22.12 -38.64 -1.46
C GLU A 120 22.57 -39.04 -2.86
N ARG A 121 21.76 -39.84 -3.56
CA ARG A 121 21.99 -40.24 -4.95
C ARG A 121 20.69 -40.21 -5.77
N PRO A 122 20.73 -39.80 -7.05
CA PRO A 122 21.81 -39.11 -7.76
C PRO A 122 21.84 -37.59 -7.46
N LEU A 123 23.05 -37.03 -7.37
CA LEU A 123 23.26 -35.60 -7.08
C LEU A 123 23.11 -34.71 -8.31
N VAL A 124 23.51 -35.22 -9.48
CA VAL A 124 23.41 -34.56 -10.79
C VAL A 124 22.69 -35.53 -11.74
N ARG A 125 21.62 -35.06 -12.41
CA ARG A 125 20.84 -35.90 -13.36
C ARG A 125 21.41 -35.88 -14.78
N HIS A 126 22.03 -34.77 -15.20
CA HIS A 126 22.62 -34.59 -16.53
C HIS A 126 23.98 -33.88 -16.44
N ALA A 127 24.91 -34.22 -17.34
CA ALA A 127 26.19 -33.51 -17.45
C ALA A 127 25.92 -32.02 -17.74
N GLY A 128 26.46 -31.13 -16.91
CA GLY A 128 26.23 -29.68 -16.97
C GLY A 128 25.07 -29.14 -16.11
N ASP A 129 24.28 -30.00 -15.46
CA ASP A 129 23.22 -29.56 -14.55
C ASP A 129 23.81 -29.11 -13.21
N ARG A 130 23.46 -27.90 -12.76
CA ARG A 130 23.97 -27.34 -11.49
C ARG A 130 23.12 -27.88 -10.34
N PRO A 131 23.69 -28.66 -9.40
CA PRO A 131 22.93 -29.19 -8.28
C PRO A 131 22.34 -28.05 -7.43
N ARG A 132 21.02 -28.07 -7.26
CA ARG A 132 20.28 -27.10 -6.44
C ARG A 132 20.35 -27.49 -4.96
N SER A 133 20.29 -26.51 -4.06
CA SER A 133 20.27 -26.78 -2.61
C SER A 133 19.07 -27.66 -2.24
N ARG A 134 19.14 -28.48 -1.19
CA ARG A 134 18.03 -29.38 -0.82
C ARG A 134 17.79 -29.40 0.68
N LEU A 135 16.54 -29.61 1.05
CA LEU A 135 16.18 -29.88 2.44
C LEU A 135 16.19 -31.41 2.65
N VAL A 136 16.99 -31.87 3.59
CA VAL A 136 17.09 -33.29 3.95
C VAL A 136 16.71 -33.46 5.41
N ARG A 137 16.02 -34.55 5.73
CA ARG A 137 15.69 -34.89 7.11
C ARG A 137 16.59 -36.01 7.59
N LEU A 138 17.26 -35.79 8.71
CA LEU A 138 18.07 -36.80 9.37
C LEU A 138 17.17 -37.83 10.08
N PRO A 139 17.67 -39.05 10.34
CA PRO A 139 16.98 -40.04 11.17
C PRO A 139 16.66 -39.53 12.58
N SER A 140 17.43 -38.56 13.09
CA SER A 140 17.17 -37.86 14.37
C SER A 140 15.93 -36.97 14.35
N GLY A 141 15.32 -36.76 13.17
CA GLY A 141 14.15 -35.90 12.99
C GLY A 141 14.48 -34.45 12.65
N GLU A 142 15.76 -34.03 12.73
CA GLU A 142 16.22 -32.68 12.39
C GLU A 142 16.29 -32.45 10.88
N SER A 143 16.00 -31.21 10.46
CA SER A 143 16.15 -30.78 9.07
C SER A 143 17.51 -30.13 8.82
N ARG A 144 18.15 -30.53 7.71
CA ARG A 144 19.40 -30.00 7.18
C ARG A 144 19.16 -29.36 5.82
N VAL A 145 19.93 -28.32 5.53
CA VAL A 145 20.03 -27.72 4.21
C VAL A 145 21.37 -28.15 3.63
N LEU A 146 21.32 -28.83 2.49
CA LEU A 146 22.49 -29.19 1.71
C LEU A 146 22.69 -28.16 0.60
N SER A 147 23.86 -27.55 0.55
CA SER A 147 24.28 -26.63 -0.51
C SER A 147 25.40 -27.26 -1.33
N PHE A 148 25.44 -26.96 -2.63
CA PHE A 148 26.35 -27.59 -3.58
C PHE A 148 27.12 -26.53 -4.38
N ALA A 149 28.41 -26.76 -4.61
CA ALA A 149 29.26 -25.96 -5.49
C ALA A 149 30.25 -26.84 -6.28
N PRO A 150 30.52 -26.55 -7.56
CA PRO A 150 31.51 -27.28 -8.35
C PRO A 150 32.93 -26.93 -7.92
N LEU A 151 33.76 -27.94 -7.61
CA LEU A 151 35.15 -27.74 -7.22
C LEU A 151 36.09 -27.65 -8.44
N ASP A 152 35.76 -28.36 -9.53
CA ASP A 152 36.57 -28.39 -10.76
C ASP A 152 35.97 -27.56 -11.91
N ALA A 153 36.75 -27.36 -12.97
CA ALA A 153 36.29 -26.75 -14.21
C ALA A 153 35.19 -27.63 -14.88
N PRO A 154 34.28 -27.04 -15.68
CA PRO A 154 33.17 -27.76 -16.31
C PRO A 154 33.56 -29.03 -17.08
N ASP A 155 34.81 -29.09 -17.58
CA ASP A 155 35.31 -30.15 -18.46
C ASP A 155 36.28 -31.13 -17.76
N GLY A 156 36.56 -30.97 -16.46
CA GLY A 156 37.54 -31.79 -15.73
C GLY A 156 36.94 -32.48 -14.52
N GLY A 157 36.64 -33.79 -14.63
CA GLY A 157 36.39 -34.72 -13.52
C GLY A 157 35.46 -34.19 -12.41
N GLY A 158 34.15 -34.22 -12.63
CA GLY A 158 33.16 -33.55 -11.78
C GLY A 158 33.22 -33.88 -10.29
N ARG A 159 34.01 -33.14 -9.50
CA ARG A 159 33.93 -33.12 -8.04
C ARG A 159 33.03 -31.97 -7.58
N LEU A 160 32.18 -32.26 -6.61
CA LEU A 160 31.27 -31.31 -5.99
C LEU A 160 31.64 -31.12 -4.53
N LEU A 161 31.65 -29.88 -4.08
CA LEU A 161 31.67 -29.55 -2.67
C LEU A 161 30.22 -29.52 -2.15
N VAL A 162 29.96 -30.26 -1.09
CA VAL A 162 28.67 -30.32 -0.40
C VAL A 162 28.85 -29.76 1.01
N ALA A 163 28.05 -28.75 1.34
CA ALA A 163 27.99 -28.22 2.70
C ALA A 163 26.65 -28.58 3.34
N SER A 164 26.70 -29.09 4.57
CA SER A 164 25.55 -29.37 5.42
C SER A 164 25.45 -28.32 6.52
N ARG A 165 24.24 -27.76 6.67
CA ARG A 165 23.91 -26.80 7.72
C ARG A 165 22.54 -27.12 8.32
N ALA A 166 22.37 -26.87 9.61
CA ALA A 166 21.05 -26.92 10.24
C ALA A 166 20.10 -25.88 9.62
N LEU A 167 18.83 -26.23 9.43
CA LEU A 167 17.81 -25.29 8.98
C LEU A 167 17.75 -24.10 9.96
N PRO A 168 18.10 -22.88 9.54
CA PRO A 168 18.10 -21.74 10.45
C PRO A 168 16.66 -21.41 10.84
N VAL A 169 16.42 -21.21 12.13
CA VAL A 169 15.17 -20.63 12.63
C VAL A 169 15.42 -19.16 12.94
N PRO A 170 14.60 -18.22 12.42
CA PRO A 170 14.75 -16.80 12.73
C PRO A 170 14.76 -16.53 14.25
N ASP A 171 15.60 -15.58 14.65
CA ASP A 171 16.02 -15.34 16.04
C ASP A 171 14.89 -15.31 17.09
N GLU A 172 15.23 -15.82 18.27
CA GLU A 172 14.37 -15.94 19.45
C GLU A 172 14.03 -14.57 20.04
N ARG A 173 12.76 -14.36 20.37
CA ARG A 173 12.31 -13.20 21.16
C ARG A 173 11.38 -13.68 22.27
N ALA A 174 11.58 -13.15 23.47
CA ALA A 174 10.80 -13.54 24.65
C ALA A 174 9.29 -13.44 24.39
N GLY A 175 8.51 -14.37 24.93
CA GLY A 175 7.06 -14.43 24.85
C GLY A 175 6.50 -14.81 23.48
N ARG A 176 7.28 -15.47 22.61
CA ARG A 176 6.88 -15.83 21.23
C ARG A 176 7.40 -17.21 20.84
N ALA A 177 6.75 -17.79 19.85
CA ALA A 177 7.24 -18.99 19.18
C ALA A 177 7.37 -18.72 17.68
N THR A 178 8.45 -19.19 17.07
CA THR A 178 8.64 -19.19 15.62
C THR A 178 8.73 -20.63 15.15
N PHE A 179 7.96 -20.97 14.13
CA PHE A 179 7.91 -22.29 13.53
C PHE A 179 8.24 -22.19 12.05
N VAL A 180 9.07 -23.11 11.56
CA VAL A 180 9.27 -23.34 10.14
C VAL A 180 8.51 -24.61 9.80
N VAL A 181 7.53 -24.49 8.91
CA VAL A 181 6.56 -25.53 8.56
C VAL A 181 6.64 -25.79 7.06
N ASN A 182 6.49 -27.04 6.64
CA ASN A 182 6.36 -27.35 5.22
C ASN A 182 4.91 -27.19 4.72
N THR A 183 4.70 -27.27 3.40
CA THR A 183 3.36 -27.16 2.79
C THR A 183 2.36 -28.26 3.21
N ASP A 184 2.84 -29.35 3.83
CA ASP A 184 1.99 -30.42 4.36
C ASP A 184 1.50 -30.14 5.79
N GLY A 185 1.93 -29.03 6.39
CA GLY A 185 1.65 -28.68 7.78
C GLY A 185 2.53 -29.39 8.80
N ARG A 186 3.70 -29.92 8.41
CA ARG A 186 4.68 -30.51 9.33
C ARG A 186 5.69 -29.46 9.79
N ILE A 187 5.86 -29.34 11.10
CA ILE A 187 6.86 -28.46 11.71
C ILE A 187 8.24 -29.10 11.52
N LEU A 188 9.12 -28.39 10.81
CA LEU A 188 10.50 -28.79 10.50
C LEU A 188 11.48 -28.27 11.55
N ALA A 189 11.22 -27.08 12.06
CA ALA A 189 11.99 -26.48 13.14
C ALA A 189 11.11 -25.52 13.95
N ALA A 190 11.42 -25.37 15.24
CA ALA A 190 10.70 -24.50 16.15
C ALA A 190 11.68 -23.85 17.13
N SER A 191 11.38 -22.64 17.57
CA SER A 191 12.25 -21.84 18.43
C SER A 191 11.41 -20.85 19.25
N GLY A 192 11.95 -20.37 20.37
CA GLY A 192 11.25 -19.49 21.31
C GLY A 192 10.70 -20.20 22.55
N ASP A 193 10.47 -19.42 23.61
CA ASP A 193 10.07 -19.88 24.95
C ASP A 193 8.67 -20.52 24.99
N ARG A 194 7.85 -20.21 23.99
CA ARG A 194 6.47 -20.71 23.84
C ARG A 194 6.33 -21.80 22.78
N ASN A 195 7.43 -22.36 22.29
CA ASN A 195 7.40 -23.35 21.20
C ASN A 195 6.71 -24.68 21.57
N GLY A 196 6.53 -24.94 22.87
CA GLY A 196 5.83 -26.10 23.42
C GLY A 196 4.31 -25.92 23.53
N ASP A 197 3.79 -24.70 23.35
CA ASP A 197 2.36 -24.41 23.49
C ASP A 197 1.57 -25.07 22.34
N GLU A 198 0.77 -26.10 22.66
CA GLU A 198 0.02 -26.86 21.65
C GLU A 198 -0.95 -26.00 20.80
N PRO A 199 -1.67 -25.01 21.36
CA PRO A 199 -2.51 -24.13 20.54
C PRO A 199 -1.72 -23.36 19.47
N LEU A 200 -0.48 -22.94 19.76
CA LEU A 200 0.36 -22.26 18.78
C LEU A 200 0.91 -23.24 17.73
N ARG A 201 1.24 -24.47 18.15
CA ARG A 201 1.71 -25.53 17.24
C ARG A 201 0.63 -25.95 16.27
N GLU A 202 -0.62 -26.11 16.70
CA GLU A 202 -1.72 -26.48 15.81
C GLU A 202 -1.98 -25.41 14.75
N LEU A 203 -2.07 -24.15 15.17
CA LEU A 203 -2.19 -23.02 14.24
C LEU A 203 -1.00 -22.91 13.27
N ALA A 204 0.21 -23.25 13.71
CA ALA A 204 1.37 -23.32 12.83
C ALA A 204 1.26 -24.47 11.80
N ARG A 205 0.72 -25.64 12.18
CA ARG A 205 0.46 -26.75 11.24
C ARG A 205 -0.60 -26.35 10.20
N GLU A 206 -1.66 -25.66 10.62
CA GLU A 206 -2.67 -25.10 9.71
C GLU A 206 -2.06 -24.11 8.71
N SER A 207 -1.18 -23.24 9.19
CA SER A 207 -0.48 -22.24 8.36
C SER A 207 0.29 -22.87 7.20
N GLY A 208 0.92 -24.03 7.40
CA GLY A 208 1.61 -24.77 6.34
C GLY A 208 0.68 -25.19 5.20
N ARG A 209 -0.59 -25.48 5.50
CA ARG A 209 -1.59 -25.92 4.52
C ARG A 209 -2.20 -24.77 3.72
N ALA A 210 -1.86 -23.52 4.04
CA ALA A 210 -2.35 -22.31 3.36
C ALA A 210 -1.73 -22.08 1.95
N ARG A 211 -0.96 -23.05 1.42
CA ARG A 211 -0.45 -23.10 0.03
C ARG A 211 0.16 -21.78 -0.49
N GLY A 212 1.02 -21.16 0.30
CA GLY A 212 1.73 -19.95 -0.12
C GLY A 212 1.05 -18.63 0.27
N ALA A 213 -0.16 -18.66 0.83
CA ALA A 213 -0.83 -17.46 1.32
C ALA A 213 -0.11 -16.88 2.55
N THR A 214 -0.09 -15.55 2.63
CA THR A 214 0.32 -14.81 3.83
C THR A 214 -0.94 -14.39 4.57
N GLY A 215 -0.97 -14.57 5.89
CA GLY A 215 -2.18 -14.34 6.68
C GLY A 215 -1.95 -14.53 8.17
N SER A 216 -3.06 -14.68 8.91
CA SER A 216 -3.03 -14.92 10.34
C SER A 216 -4.17 -15.83 10.76
N HIS A 217 -3.89 -16.73 11.71
CA HIS A 217 -4.87 -17.56 12.39
C HIS A 217 -4.99 -17.14 13.86
N THR A 218 -6.20 -17.25 14.39
CA THR A 218 -6.50 -16.97 15.79
C THR A 218 -7.32 -18.10 16.38
N ALA A 219 -6.92 -18.62 17.52
CA ALA A 219 -7.68 -19.59 18.29
C ALA A 219 -7.82 -19.13 19.74
N ARG A 220 -8.94 -19.46 20.38
CA ARG A 220 -9.10 -19.23 21.82
C ARG A 220 -8.12 -20.16 22.54
N GLY A 221 -7.25 -19.58 23.36
CA GLY A 221 -6.30 -20.31 24.19
C GLY A 221 -6.85 -20.53 25.60
N ASP A 222 -5.97 -20.93 26.51
CA ASP A 222 -6.31 -21.17 27.91
C ASP A 222 -6.33 -19.89 28.75
N ARG A 223 -7.16 -19.85 29.80
CA ARG A 223 -7.17 -18.82 30.86
C ARG A 223 -7.32 -17.36 30.39
N GLY A 224 -8.20 -17.10 29.41
CA GLY A 224 -8.48 -15.72 29.01
C GLY A 224 -7.44 -15.13 28.04
N HIS A 225 -6.74 -15.98 27.30
CA HIS A 225 -5.81 -15.59 26.23
C HIS A 225 -6.26 -16.17 24.88
N PHE A 226 -5.93 -15.48 23.80
CA PHE A 226 -5.99 -15.97 22.43
C PHE A 226 -4.59 -16.33 21.93
N ALA A 227 -4.49 -17.49 21.28
CA ALA A 227 -3.34 -17.85 20.48
C ALA A 227 -3.46 -17.17 19.11
N VAL A 228 -2.48 -16.35 18.75
CA VAL A 228 -2.44 -15.64 17.46
C VAL A 228 -1.17 -16.05 16.73
N VAL A 229 -1.33 -16.57 15.51
CA VAL A 229 -0.22 -16.97 14.65
C VAL A 229 -0.32 -16.23 13.33
N GLY A 230 0.66 -15.39 13.04
CA GLY A 230 0.88 -14.85 11.69
C GLY A 230 1.70 -15.83 10.87
N HIS A 231 1.43 -15.97 9.58
CA HIS A 231 2.20 -16.85 8.70
C HIS A 231 2.51 -16.19 7.36
N ALA A 232 3.68 -16.53 6.82
CA ALA A 232 4.12 -16.08 5.50
C ALA A 232 4.90 -17.19 4.81
N ALA A 233 4.66 -17.36 3.51
CA ALA A 233 5.45 -18.26 2.69
C ALA A 233 6.87 -17.72 2.51
N VAL A 234 7.86 -18.60 2.54
CA VAL A 234 9.23 -18.28 2.16
C VAL A 234 9.24 -18.16 0.64
N PRO A 235 9.53 -16.98 0.07
CA PRO A 235 9.52 -16.83 -1.38
C PRO A 235 10.59 -17.72 -2.02
N ALA A 236 10.34 -18.16 -3.26
CA ALA A 236 11.35 -18.83 -4.05
C ALA A 236 12.58 -17.92 -4.21
N GLY A 237 13.77 -18.50 -4.15
CA GLY A 237 15.00 -17.73 -4.32
C GLY A 237 15.30 -17.38 -5.77
N ASP A 238 16.31 -16.54 -6.00
CA ASP A 238 16.68 -16.01 -7.33
C ASP A 238 16.96 -17.09 -8.40
N GLY A 239 17.31 -18.31 -7.96
CA GLY A 239 17.46 -19.49 -8.82
C GLY A 239 16.14 -20.23 -9.14
N GLY A 240 14.98 -19.65 -8.84
CA GLY A 240 13.66 -20.29 -8.97
C GLY A 240 13.46 -21.46 -8.00
N GLN A 241 14.25 -21.52 -6.94
CA GLN A 241 14.22 -22.60 -5.97
C GLN A 241 13.20 -22.30 -4.88
N ASP A 242 12.14 -23.09 -4.83
CA ASP A 242 11.15 -23.09 -3.76
C ASP A 242 11.37 -24.31 -2.86
N PHE A 243 11.51 -24.08 -1.55
CA PHE A 243 11.63 -25.14 -0.55
C PHE A 243 10.26 -25.55 0.03
N GLY A 244 9.17 -24.92 -0.38
CA GLY A 244 7.82 -25.17 0.14
C GLY A 244 7.73 -24.87 1.63
N LEU A 245 8.41 -23.81 2.09
CA LEU A 245 8.50 -23.45 3.50
C LEU A 245 7.54 -22.30 3.82
N VAL A 246 6.92 -22.39 4.99
CA VAL A 246 6.10 -21.35 5.60
C VAL A 246 6.71 -21.03 6.96
N VAL A 247 6.92 -19.76 7.24
CA VAL A 247 7.28 -19.29 8.58
C VAL A 247 6.02 -18.84 9.29
N ALA A 248 5.77 -19.42 10.46
CA ALA A 248 4.67 -19.06 11.34
C ALA A 248 5.24 -18.45 12.63
N SER A 249 4.75 -17.28 13.03
CA SER A 249 5.15 -16.62 14.27
C SER A 249 3.94 -16.43 15.18
N GLY A 250 4.02 -17.04 16.35
CA GLY A 250 2.94 -17.14 17.33
C GLY A 250 3.19 -16.35 18.60
N ALA A 251 2.12 -15.77 19.14
CA ALA A 251 2.10 -15.12 20.46
C ALA A 251 0.76 -15.39 21.17
N GLN A 252 0.78 -15.39 22.50
CA GLN A 252 -0.44 -15.36 23.30
C GLN A 252 -0.82 -13.91 23.63
N VAL A 253 -2.08 -13.58 23.41
CA VAL A 253 -2.63 -12.22 23.54
C VAL A 253 -3.79 -12.24 24.53
N PRO A 254 -3.85 -11.37 25.54
CA PRO A 254 -4.99 -11.29 26.46
C PRO A 254 -6.32 -11.04 25.74
N GLU A 255 -7.40 -11.62 26.25
CA GLU A 255 -8.76 -11.28 25.86
C GLU A 255 -9.04 -9.79 26.14
N GLY A 256 -9.78 -9.11 25.24
CA GLY A 256 -10.16 -7.71 25.41
C GLY A 256 -9.22 -6.68 24.77
N THR A 257 -8.28 -7.11 23.92
CA THR A 257 -7.50 -6.18 23.06
C THR A 257 -8.30 -5.61 21.89
N ALA A 258 -9.47 -6.21 21.58
CA ALA A 258 -10.46 -5.72 20.63
C ALA A 258 -11.22 -4.51 21.22
N VAL A 259 -11.29 -3.41 20.48
CA VAL A 259 -12.17 -2.29 20.86
C VAL A 259 -13.60 -2.66 20.46
N GLY A 260 -14.52 -2.58 21.43
CA GLY A 260 -15.90 -3.00 21.25
C GLY A 260 -16.57 -2.29 20.07
N SER A 261 -17.24 -3.06 19.21
CA SER A 261 -18.06 -2.54 18.13
C SER A 261 -19.20 -1.67 18.70
N ASP A 262 -19.17 -0.35 18.50
CA ASP A 262 -20.29 0.52 18.87
C ASP A 262 -21.32 0.57 17.74
N ARG A 263 -21.99 -0.58 17.53
CA ARG A 263 -22.98 -0.78 16.46
C ARG A 263 -24.09 0.27 16.47
N TRP A 264 -24.40 0.82 17.65
CA TRP A 264 -25.41 1.84 17.83
C TRP A 264 -25.04 3.17 17.17
N ARG A 265 -23.74 3.53 17.11
CA ARG A 265 -23.28 4.73 16.40
C ARG A 265 -23.52 4.61 14.89
N GLY A 266 -23.17 3.48 14.30
CA GLY A 266 -23.41 3.20 12.88
C GLY A 266 -24.90 3.19 12.54
N ALA A 267 -25.70 2.51 13.35
CA ALA A 267 -27.15 2.47 13.18
C ALA A 267 -27.80 3.85 13.33
N GLY A 268 -27.37 4.66 14.31
CA GLY A 268 -27.85 6.02 14.51
C GLY A 268 -27.51 6.94 13.35
N ALA A 269 -26.27 6.88 12.84
CA ALA A 269 -25.83 7.63 11.67
C ALA A 269 -26.63 7.26 10.40
N ALA A 270 -26.86 5.97 10.18
CA ALA A 270 -27.66 5.48 9.07
C ALA A 270 -29.12 5.92 9.19
N ALA A 271 -29.72 5.83 10.38
CA ALA A 271 -31.08 6.30 10.63
C ALA A 271 -31.23 7.81 10.37
N ALA A 272 -30.24 8.61 10.78
CA ALA A 272 -30.20 10.03 10.47
C ALA A 272 -30.14 10.28 8.95
N LEU A 273 -29.30 9.54 8.21
CA LEU A 273 -29.25 9.66 6.75
C LEU A 273 -30.55 9.23 6.07
N LEU A 274 -31.22 8.19 6.57
CA LEU A 274 -32.52 7.76 6.06
C LEU A 274 -33.58 8.86 6.26
N ALA A 275 -33.62 9.49 7.43
CA ALA A 275 -34.50 10.61 7.69
C ALA A 275 -34.23 11.79 6.74
N ILE A 276 -32.95 12.11 6.52
CA ILE A 276 -32.50 13.11 5.54
C ILE A 276 -32.93 12.75 4.12
N CYS A 277 -32.73 11.50 3.71
CA CYS A 277 -33.12 11.00 2.38
C CYS A 277 -34.63 11.16 2.14
N LEU A 278 -35.44 10.76 3.13
CA LEU A 278 -36.90 10.92 3.08
C LEU A 278 -37.30 12.40 3.01
N ALA A 279 -36.70 13.25 3.84
CA ALA A 279 -36.98 14.68 3.86
C ALA A 279 -36.63 15.38 2.53
N VAL A 280 -35.43 15.11 1.99
CA VAL A 280 -34.96 15.67 0.71
C VAL A 280 -35.84 15.18 -0.43
N THR A 281 -36.12 13.88 -0.51
CA THR A 281 -36.97 13.30 -1.56
C THR A 281 -38.38 13.90 -1.50
N TRP A 282 -38.96 14.01 -0.29
CA TRP A 282 -40.25 14.63 -0.09
C TRP A 282 -40.26 16.11 -0.49
N MET A 283 -39.23 16.89 -0.11
CA MET A 283 -39.09 18.29 -0.53
C MET A 283 -39.01 18.42 -2.06
N LEU A 284 -38.18 17.62 -2.73
CA LEU A 284 -38.05 17.69 -4.19
C LEU A 284 -39.36 17.29 -4.90
N ILE A 285 -40.06 16.26 -4.42
CA ILE A 285 -41.35 15.84 -4.98
C ILE A 285 -42.41 16.93 -4.78
N ARG A 286 -42.52 17.46 -3.56
CA ARG A 286 -43.59 18.39 -3.15
C ARG A 286 -43.42 19.78 -3.77
N TRP A 287 -42.18 20.24 -3.97
CA TRP A 287 -41.87 21.61 -4.35
C TRP A 287 -41.31 21.75 -5.77
N ILE A 288 -40.85 20.68 -6.42
CA ILE A 288 -40.31 20.71 -7.79
C ILE A 288 -41.09 19.79 -8.73
N GLN A 289 -41.14 18.49 -8.43
CA GLN A 289 -41.71 17.51 -9.36
C GLN A 289 -43.21 17.71 -9.59
N ARG A 290 -44.02 17.80 -8.51
CA ARG A 290 -45.48 17.97 -8.63
C ARG A 290 -45.86 19.28 -9.35
N PRO A 291 -45.28 20.44 -9.03
CA PRO A 291 -45.55 21.69 -9.75
C PRO A 291 -45.19 21.61 -11.23
N VAL A 292 -44.01 21.07 -11.59
CA VAL A 292 -43.58 20.97 -13.00
C VAL A 292 -44.49 20.03 -13.79
N LEU A 293 -44.89 18.90 -13.21
CA LEU A 293 -45.82 17.96 -13.86
C LEU A 293 -47.20 18.59 -14.09
N ARG A 294 -47.74 19.33 -13.10
CA ARG A 294 -49.03 20.02 -13.26
C ARG A 294 -48.96 21.13 -14.30
N LEU A 295 -47.87 21.92 -14.30
CA LEU A 295 -47.63 22.95 -15.30
C LEU A 295 -47.56 22.36 -16.72
N HIS A 296 -46.89 21.22 -16.87
CA HIS A 296 -46.82 20.49 -18.13
C HIS A 296 -48.21 20.07 -18.65
N LEU A 297 -49.06 19.53 -17.77
CA LEU A 297 -50.42 19.12 -18.12
C LEU A 297 -51.29 20.32 -18.53
N ASP A 298 -51.21 21.43 -17.78
CA ASP A 298 -51.98 22.65 -18.09
C ASP A 298 -51.50 23.32 -19.39
N ALA A 299 -50.19 23.36 -19.65
CA ALA A 299 -49.65 23.88 -20.90
C ALA A 299 -50.09 23.03 -22.11
N ARG A 300 -50.12 21.70 -21.96
CA ARG A 300 -50.59 20.79 -23.00
C ARG A 300 -52.08 20.97 -23.29
N ARG A 301 -52.91 21.11 -22.25
CA ARG A 301 -54.35 21.40 -22.37
C ARG A 301 -54.59 22.70 -23.15
N LEU A 302 -53.88 23.77 -22.77
CA LEU A 302 -53.99 25.07 -23.42
C LEU A 302 -53.59 25.00 -24.90
N ALA A 303 -52.49 24.32 -25.21
CA ALA A 303 -52.03 24.12 -26.59
C ALA A 303 -53.00 23.26 -27.43
N GLN A 304 -53.81 22.42 -26.81
CA GLN A 304 -54.86 21.65 -27.51
C GLN A 304 -56.11 22.49 -27.79
N GLY A 305 -56.30 23.61 -27.11
CA GLY A 305 -57.41 24.55 -27.34
C GLY A 305 -58.51 24.51 -26.28
N ASP A 306 -58.30 23.79 -25.18
CA ASP A 306 -59.22 23.81 -24.05
C ASP A 306 -58.94 25.06 -23.19
N LEU A 307 -59.75 26.11 -23.42
CA LEU A 307 -59.70 27.39 -22.74
C LEU A 307 -60.70 27.50 -21.57
N ALA A 308 -61.49 26.44 -21.32
CA ALA A 308 -62.64 26.48 -20.41
C ALA A 308 -62.26 26.60 -18.92
N ARG A 309 -61.02 26.26 -18.56
CA ARG A 309 -60.53 26.27 -17.18
C ARG A 309 -59.33 27.20 -17.00
N PRO A 310 -59.28 28.02 -15.93
CA PRO A 310 -58.12 28.84 -15.64
C PRO A 310 -56.88 27.98 -15.36
N VAL A 311 -55.71 28.50 -15.72
CA VAL A 311 -54.41 27.88 -15.40
C VAL A 311 -54.06 28.24 -13.96
N ALA A 312 -53.95 27.23 -13.10
CA ALA A 312 -53.65 27.50 -11.70
C ALA A 312 -52.16 27.87 -11.51
N ARG A 313 -51.89 28.81 -10.60
CA ARG A 313 -50.52 29.14 -10.19
C ARG A 313 -50.04 28.07 -9.22
N TYR A 314 -49.22 27.13 -9.67
CA TYR A 314 -48.69 26.07 -8.81
C TYR A 314 -47.30 26.38 -8.28
N GLY A 315 -47.13 26.21 -6.96
CA GLY A 315 -45.82 26.26 -6.31
C GLY A 315 -45.33 27.69 -6.05
N HIS A 316 -44.01 27.85 -6.00
CA HIS A 316 -43.33 29.10 -5.66
C HIS A 316 -42.27 29.43 -6.72
N GLY A 317 -41.98 30.72 -6.94
CA GLY A 317 -40.93 31.15 -7.86
C GLY A 317 -41.25 30.91 -9.34
N GLU A 318 -40.38 30.18 -10.03
CA GLU A 318 -40.37 30.02 -11.50
C GLU A 318 -41.64 29.35 -12.03
N THR A 319 -42.14 28.29 -11.38
CA THR A 319 -43.36 27.58 -11.82
C THR A 319 -44.63 28.41 -11.63
N ALA A 320 -44.69 29.22 -10.58
CA ALA A 320 -45.82 30.11 -10.32
C ALA A 320 -45.84 31.29 -11.30
N ARG A 321 -44.67 31.84 -11.66
CA ARG A 321 -44.53 32.86 -12.70
C ARG A 321 -44.93 32.32 -14.06
N LEU A 322 -44.45 31.14 -14.42
CA LEU A 322 -44.84 30.43 -15.64
C LEU A 322 -46.36 30.19 -15.72
N GLY A 323 -46.99 29.74 -14.64
CA GLY A 323 -48.45 29.57 -14.58
C GLY A 323 -49.21 30.88 -14.78
N GLY A 324 -48.69 31.99 -14.23
CA GLY A 324 -49.24 33.33 -14.47
C GLY A 324 -49.13 33.77 -15.94
N SER A 325 -47.99 33.54 -16.59
CA SER A 325 -47.80 33.84 -18.00
C SER A 325 -48.70 32.99 -18.90
N LEU A 326 -48.89 31.70 -18.58
CA LEU A 326 -49.82 30.83 -19.31
C LEU A 326 -51.28 31.27 -19.16
N GLU A 327 -51.69 31.73 -17.98
CA GLU A 327 -53.04 32.27 -17.78
C GLU A 327 -53.25 33.58 -18.57
N SER A 328 -52.23 34.44 -18.65
CA SER A 328 -52.27 35.64 -19.50
C SER A 328 -52.45 35.26 -20.98
N LEU A 329 -51.76 34.23 -21.45
CA LEU A 329 -51.90 33.73 -22.82
C LEU A 329 -53.29 33.12 -23.07
N ARG A 330 -53.89 32.45 -22.08
CA ARG A 330 -55.27 31.92 -22.17
C ARG A 330 -56.28 33.05 -22.39
N ARG A 331 -56.17 34.14 -21.63
CA ARG A 331 -57.06 35.31 -21.76
C ARG A 331 -56.91 36.01 -23.11
N GLN A 332 -55.67 36.15 -23.59
CA GLN A 332 -55.41 36.69 -24.93
C GLN A 332 -56.05 35.83 -26.04
N LEU A 333 -56.00 34.50 -25.92
CA LEU A 333 -56.70 33.60 -26.84
C LEU A 333 -58.23 33.69 -26.77
N LEU A 334 -58.80 34.18 -25.66
CA LEU A 334 -60.23 34.48 -25.53
C LEU A 334 -60.60 35.87 -26.07
N GLY A 335 -59.63 36.65 -26.56
CA GLY A 335 -59.85 38.02 -27.04
C GLY A 335 -59.93 39.07 -25.93
N GLU A 336 -59.65 38.70 -24.68
CA GLU A 336 -59.62 39.63 -23.56
C GLU A 336 -58.29 40.41 -23.58
N ARG A 337 -58.36 41.73 -23.83
CA ARG A 337 -57.20 42.64 -23.76
C ARG A 337 -57.04 43.11 -22.32
N GLU A 338 -56.01 42.61 -21.62
CA GLU A 338 -55.68 43.11 -20.28
C GLU A 338 -54.17 43.30 -20.08
N GLU A 339 -53.84 44.34 -19.30
CA GLU A 339 -52.51 44.79 -18.94
C GLU A 339 -51.75 43.76 -18.09
N THR A 340 -50.45 43.65 -18.35
CA THR A 340 -49.54 42.69 -17.72
C THR A 340 -49.37 42.95 -16.22
N ALA A 341 -50.23 42.37 -15.39
CA ALA A 341 -50.05 42.36 -13.93
C ALA A 341 -48.84 41.48 -13.54
N ARG A 342 -47.65 42.08 -13.48
CA ARG A 342 -46.43 41.45 -12.93
C ARG A 342 -46.62 41.15 -11.44
N SER A 343 -47.09 39.94 -11.12
CA SER A 343 -47.20 39.52 -9.72
C SER A 343 -45.82 39.17 -9.14
N ARG A 344 -45.48 39.73 -7.97
CA ARG A 344 -44.29 39.39 -7.18
C ARG A 344 -44.49 38.02 -6.52
N ALA A 345 -44.20 36.94 -7.23
CA ALA A 345 -44.14 35.61 -6.62
C ALA A 345 -42.97 35.56 -5.60
N ARG A 346 -43.28 35.32 -4.32
CA ARG A 346 -42.29 35.13 -3.24
C ARG A 346 -41.82 33.67 -3.19
N GLY A 347 -40.51 33.47 -3.00
CA GLY A 347 -39.84 32.17 -2.87
C GLY A 347 -39.17 31.67 -4.16
N SER A 348 -38.00 31.03 -4.05
CA SER A 348 -37.21 30.52 -5.18
C SER A 348 -36.98 29.01 -5.05
N VAL A 349 -37.23 28.25 -6.13
CA VAL A 349 -36.95 26.81 -6.22
C VAL A 349 -35.47 26.52 -5.95
N ARG A 350 -34.58 27.45 -6.28
CA ARG A 350 -33.15 27.36 -5.94
C ARG A 350 -32.89 27.27 -4.44
N LEU A 351 -33.68 27.96 -3.63
CA LEU A 351 -33.50 27.97 -2.17
C LEU A 351 -33.85 26.61 -1.57
N THR A 352 -34.83 25.91 -2.16
CA THR A 352 -35.15 24.51 -1.84
C THR A 352 -34.01 23.56 -2.22
N VAL A 353 -33.47 23.67 -3.44
CA VAL A 353 -32.32 22.83 -3.87
C VAL A 353 -31.09 23.10 -3.00
N LEU A 354 -30.79 24.37 -2.71
CA LEU A 354 -29.68 24.75 -1.85
C LEU A 354 -29.86 24.24 -0.42
N GLY A 355 -31.09 24.27 0.12
CA GLY A 355 -31.42 23.64 1.39
C GLY A 355 -31.16 22.12 1.40
N CYS A 356 -31.54 21.42 0.32
CA CYS A 356 -31.21 20.00 0.17
C CYS A 356 -29.69 19.75 0.11
N VAL A 357 -28.94 20.59 -0.61
CA VAL A 357 -27.47 20.52 -0.64
C VAL A 357 -26.91 20.70 0.77
N VAL A 358 -27.31 21.76 1.49
CA VAL A 358 -26.83 22.04 2.85
C VAL A 358 -27.12 20.88 3.79
N LEU A 359 -28.31 20.30 3.71
CA LEU A 359 -28.74 19.25 4.60
C LEU A 359 -27.96 17.93 4.38
N VAL A 360 -27.72 17.53 3.13
CA VAL A 360 -26.90 16.35 2.83
C VAL A 360 -25.42 16.61 3.13
N THR A 361 -24.89 17.77 2.75
CA THR A 361 -23.47 18.13 3.00
C THR A 361 -23.15 18.28 4.48
N SER A 362 -24.11 18.78 5.29
CA SER A 362 -23.96 18.85 6.74
C SER A 362 -23.81 17.46 7.35
N TRP A 363 -24.61 16.48 6.91
CA TRP A 363 -24.45 15.09 7.35
C TRP A 363 -23.13 14.48 6.87
N SER A 364 -22.75 14.74 5.62
CA SER A 364 -21.47 14.28 5.04
C SER A 364 -20.25 14.76 5.81
N CYS A 365 -20.32 15.94 6.43
CA CYS A 365 -19.23 16.48 7.25
C CYS A 365 -19.35 16.06 8.73
N ALA A 366 -20.56 16.03 9.27
CA ALA A 366 -20.79 15.71 10.68
C ALA A 366 -20.33 14.28 11.02
N LEU A 367 -20.60 13.31 10.15
CA LEU A 367 -20.28 11.91 10.45
C LEU A 367 -18.76 11.67 10.61
N PRO A 368 -17.87 12.09 9.69
CA PRO A 368 -16.43 11.98 9.90
C PRO A 368 -15.93 12.75 11.13
N LEU A 369 -16.45 13.96 11.36
CA LEU A 369 -16.05 14.79 12.51
C LEU A 369 -16.39 14.14 13.85
N MET A 370 -17.56 13.49 13.95
CA MET A 370 -17.97 12.76 15.16
C MET A 370 -17.20 11.44 15.36
N ASN A 371 -16.52 10.95 14.32
CA ASN A 371 -15.71 9.73 14.35
C ASN A 371 -14.21 10.02 14.20
N LEU A 372 -13.77 11.26 14.45
CA LEU A 372 -12.35 11.57 14.52
C LEU A 372 -11.71 10.70 15.61
N ALA A 373 -10.76 9.86 15.21
CA ALA A 373 -9.96 9.12 16.18
C ALA A 373 -9.11 10.14 16.95
N GLU A 374 -9.47 10.40 18.20
CA GLU A 374 -8.62 11.19 19.09
C GLU A 374 -7.26 10.49 19.17
N GLY A 375 -6.17 11.23 18.94
CA GLY A 375 -4.81 10.68 18.88
C GLY A 375 -4.30 10.06 20.20
N GLY A 376 -5.16 9.89 21.20
CA GLY A 376 -4.89 9.27 22.50
C GLY A 376 -5.32 7.81 22.62
N GLU A 377 -5.81 7.16 21.57
CA GLU A 377 -6.23 5.77 21.68
C GLU A 377 -5.04 4.84 22.01
N PRO A 378 -5.16 4.01 23.06
CA PRO A 378 -4.06 3.17 23.50
C PRO A 378 -3.76 2.12 22.43
N VAL A 379 -2.61 2.26 21.77
CA VAL A 379 -2.07 1.25 20.87
C VAL A 379 -1.84 -0.04 21.67
N PRO A 380 -2.38 -1.20 21.25
CA PRO A 380 -2.18 -2.44 21.98
C PRO A 380 -0.69 -2.74 22.19
N ALA A 381 -0.33 -3.14 23.42
CA ALA A 381 1.08 -3.39 23.78
C ALA A 381 1.76 -4.42 22.86
N HIS A 382 1.01 -5.38 22.32
CA HIS A 382 1.50 -6.35 21.34
C HIS A 382 1.90 -5.71 20.00
N VAL A 383 1.19 -4.67 19.53
CA VAL A 383 1.53 -3.93 18.31
C VAL A 383 2.81 -3.12 18.54
N VAL A 384 2.93 -2.46 19.70
CA VAL A 384 4.16 -1.74 20.09
C VAL A 384 5.35 -2.68 20.16
N ARG A 385 5.18 -3.86 20.79
CA ARG A 385 6.22 -4.89 20.88
C ARG A 385 6.60 -5.43 19.51
N ALA A 386 5.63 -5.73 18.65
CA ALA A 386 5.90 -6.16 17.28
C ALA A 386 6.69 -5.10 16.50
N GLN A 387 6.36 -3.81 16.61
CA GLN A 387 7.14 -2.76 15.95
C GLN A 387 8.57 -2.66 16.49
N ARG A 388 8.78 -2.83 17.80
CA ARG A 388 10.13 -2.93 18.39
C ARG A 388 10.89 -4.12 17.81
N ASP A 389 10.27 -5.29 17.78
CA ASP A 389 10.85 -6.51 17.21
C ASP A 389 11.27 -6.32 15.74
N ARG A 390 10.44 -5.65 14.95
CA ARG A 390 10.75 -5.34 13.53
C ARG A 390 11.88 -4.33 13.38
N THR A 391 11.97 -3.36 14.28
CA THR A 391 13.09 -2.39 14.33
C THR A 391 14.39 -3.08 14.73
N ASP A 392 14.33 -3.99 15.71
CA ASP A 392 15.46 -4.84 16.07
C ASP A 392 15.87 -5.76 14.92
N ALA A 393 14.90 -6.32 14.18
CA ALA A 393 15.18 -7.12 12.98
C ALA A 393 15.87 -6.29 11.89
N ALA A 394 15.43 -5.04 11.66
CA ALA A 394 16.07 -4.13 10.72
C ALA A 394 17.51 -3.80 11.13
N SER A 395 17.73 -3.50 12.41
CA SER A 395 19.08 -3.35 12.97
C SER A 395 19.93 -4.61 12.77
N GLY A 396 19.36 -5.80 13.02
CA GLY A 396 20.00 -7.08 12.79
C GLY A 396 20.38 -7.33 11.33
N ARG A 397 19.57 -6.88 10.37
CA ARG A 397 19.88 -6.96 8.92
C ARG A 397 21.02 -6.02 8.54
N VAL A 398 21.02 -4.78 9.02
CA VAL A 398 22.15 -3.85 8.79
C VAL A 398 23.44 -4.44 9.34
N ARG A 399 23.40 -4.92 10.60
CA ARG A 399 24.55 -5.61 11.20
C ARG A 399 25.01 -6.79 10.36
N ARG A 400 24.07 -7.61 9.88
CA ARG A 400 24.37 -8.80 9.07
C ARG A 400 25.10 -8.41 7.79
N VAL A 401 24.57 -7.45 7.03
CA VAL A 401 25.22 -6.93 5.81
C VAL A 401 26.65 -6.45 6.08
N LEU A 402 26.86 -5.70 7.17
CA LEU A 402 28.19 -5.20 7.54
C LEU A 402 29.13 -6.31 7.98
N GLY A 403 28.63 -7.25 8.79
CA GLY A 403 29.38 -8.39 9.29
C GLY A 403 29.76 -9.38 8.19
N GLU A 404 28.84 -9.67 7.28
CA GLU A 404 29.06 -10.50 6.09
C GLU A 404 30.11 -9.85 5.19
N GLY A 405 29.98 -8.56 4.86
CA GLY A 405 30.99 -7.87 4.07
C GLY A 405 32.39 -7.86 4.70
N ALA A 406 32.50 -7.82 6.04
CA ALA A 406 33.79 -7.95 6.72
C ALA A 406 34.31 -9.39 6.75
N ALA A 407 33.42 -10.38 6.90
CA ALA A 407 33.76 -11.80 6.87
C ALA A 407 34.22 -12.23 5.47
N ASP A 408 33.52 -11.83 4.42
CA ASP A 408 33.87 -12.14 3.04
C ASP A 408 35.20 -11.49 2.64
N LEU A 409 35.45 -10.25 3.06
CA LEU A 409 36.76 -9.61 2.89
C LEU A 409 37.87 -10.36 3.65
N SER A 410 37.55 -10.93 4.81
CA SER A 410 38.49 -11.76 5.58
C SER A 410 38.76 -13.09 4.88
N SER A 411 37.75 -13.71 4.27
CA SER A 411 37.91 -14.90 3.44
C SER A 411 38.78 -14.65 2.21
N VAL A 412 38.60 -13.49 1.53
CA VAL A 412 39.49 -13.06 0.45
C VAL A 412 40.94 -12.96 0.95
N ALA A 413 41.15 -12.35 2.12
CA ALA A 413 42.48 -12.22 2.72
C ALA A 413 43.13 -13.58 3.08
N LEU A 414 42.34 -14.56 3.51
CA LEU A 414 42.80 -15.88 3.92
C LEU A 414 43.05 -16.82 2.73
N LEU A 415 42.19 -16.79 1.72
CA LEU A 415 42.20 -17.75 0.60
C LEU A 415 43.09 -17.30 -0.58
N ALA A 416 43.22 -16.00 -0.83
CA ALA A 416 43.98 -15.47 -1.96
C ALA A 416 45.50 -15.31 -1.70
N GLY A 417 45.98 -15.63 -0.49
CA GLY A 417 47.39 -15.47 -0.09
C GLY A 417 47.77 -14.03 0.30
N HIS A 418 49.07 -13.77 0.45
CA HIS A 418 49.60 -12.49 0.98
C HIS A 418 50.35 -11.63 -0.05
N THR A 419 50.49 -12.08 -1.30
CA THR A 419 51.17 -11.30 -2.34
C THR A 419 50.24 -10.23 -2.91
N PRO A 420 50.75 -9.02 -3.22
CA PRO A 420 49.91 -7.94 -3.76
C PRO A 420 49.22 -8.33 -5.07
N ASP A 421 49.91 -9.02 -5.99
CA ASP A 421 49.34 -9.45 -7.27
C ASP A 421 48.25 -10.53 -7.10
N GLY A 422 48.45 -11.46 -6.15
CA GLY A 422 47.45 -12.48 -5.81
C GLY A 422 46.18 -11.86 -5.23
N LEU A 423 46.35 -10.92 -4.30
CA LEU A 423 45.25 -10.13 -3.75
C LEU A 423 44.56 -9.31 -4.84
N GLY A 424 45.30 -8.62 -5.72
CA GLY A 424 44.73 -7.81 -6.80
C GLY A 424 43.83 -8.63 -7.75
N ARG A 425 44.22 -9.87 -8.08
CA ARG A 425 43.36 -10.79 -8.85
C ARG A 425 42.12 -11.21 -8.07
N ALA A 426 42.26 -11.54 -6.79
CA ALA A 426 41.13 -11.91 -5.95
C ALA A 426 40.14 -10.76 -5.75
N LEU A 427 40.60 -9.51 -5.61
CA LEU A 427 39.71 -8.34 -5.54
C LEU A 427 38.90 -8.16 -6.84
N LYS A 428 39.54 -8.35 -7.99
CA LYS A 428 38.87 -8.25 -9.31
C LYS A 428 37.85 -9.37 -9.52
N ALA A 429 38.12 -10.57 -9.00
CA ALA A 429 37.20 -11.70 -9.06
C ALA A 429 36.05 -11.61 -8.04
N ALA A 430 36.29 -11.06 -6.86
CA ALA A 430 35.29 -10.98 -5.80
C ALA A 430 34.25 -9.85 -6.04
N LEU A 431 34.66 -8.70 -6.60
CA LEU A 431 33.76 -7.55 -6.75
C LEU A 431 32.49 -7.83 -7.58
N PRO A 432 32.52 -8.54 -8.73
CA PRO A 432 31.32 -8.83 -9.51
C PRO A 432 30.28 -9.68 -8.76
N GLU A 433 30.74 -10.60 -7.91
CA GLU A 433 29.89 -11.52 -7.15
C GLU A 433 29.26 -10.85 -5.91
N HIS A 434 29.92 -9.83 -5.35
CA HIS A 434 29.45 -9.15 -4.15
C HIS A 434 28.79 -7.80 -4.45
N SER A 435 27.46 -7.81 -4.53
CA SER A 435 26.63 -6.60 -4.72
C SER A 435 26.74 -5.57 -3.59
N ALA A 436 27.21 -5.98 -2.40
CA ALA A 436 27.39 -5.13 -1.22
C ALA A 436 28.49 -4.06 -1.40
N TRP A 437 29.49 -4.32 -2.25
CA TRP A 437 30.68 -3.50 -2.37
C TRP A 437 30.65 -2.58 -3.59
N ARG A 438 31.21 -1.39 -3.44
CA ARG A 438 31.40 -0.41 -4.52
C ARG A 438 32.83 -0.46 -5.07
N SER A 439 33.79 -0.58 -4.17
CA SER A 439 35.22 -0.64 -4.50
C SER A 439 35.97 -1.45 -3.46
N LEU A 440 36.95 -2.19 -3.95
CA LEU A 440 37.88 -2.97 -3.15
C LEU A 440 39.30 -2.47 -3.42
N TYR A 441 40.13 -2.32 -2.39
CA TYR A 441 41.51 -1.90 -2.58
C TYR A 441 42.45 -2.35 -1.47
N LEU A 442 43.73 -2.45 -1.81
CA LEU A 442 44.81 -2.76 -0.88
C LEU A 442 45.55 -1.46 -0.51
N LEU A 443 45.56 -1.14 0.78
CA LEU A 443 46.33 -0.03 1.34
C LEU A 443 47.72 -0.50 1.79
N GLY A 444 48.75 0.20 1.29
CA GLY A 444 50.12 0.11 1.78
C GLY A 444 50.28 0.69 3.19
N ARG A 445 51.49 0.58 3.75
CA ARG A 445 51.80 1.06 5.12
C ARG A 445 51.65 2.57 5.26
N ASP A 446 51.88 3.31 4.19
CA ASP A 446 51.85 4.77 4.17
C ASP A 446 50.48 5.36 3.76
N GLY A 447 49.48 4.49 3.55
CA GLY A 447 48.13 4.87 3.11
C GLY A 447 47.97 5.00 1.58
N GLU A 448 48.98 4.62 0.81
CA GLU A 448 48.92 4.51 -0.65
C GLU A 448 48.05 3.32 -1.10
N VAL A 449 47.37 3.46 -2.24
CA VAL A 449 46.57 2.38 -2.82
C VAL A 449 47.46 1.58 -3.77
N LEU A 450 47.75 0.34 -3.42
CA LEU A 450 48.63 -0.55 -4.19
C LEU A 450 47.87 -1.27 -5.31
N GLU A 451 46.70 -1.81 -4.97
CA GLU A 451 45.82 -2.56 -5.89
C GLU A 451 44.38 -2.13 -5.70
N ARG A 452 43.57 -2.21 -6.75
CA ARG A 452 42.17 -1.77 -6.74
C ARG A 452 41.30 -2.58 -7.70
N ALA A 453 40.06 -2.80 -7.29
CA ALA A 453 38.96 -3.23 -8.15
C ALA A 453 37.73 -2.32 -7.96
N GLY A 454 37.03 -2.02 -9.06
CA GLY A 454 35.77 -1.27 -9.05
C GLY A 454 35.91 0.26 -9.12
N GLY A 455 34.97 0.95 -8.48
CA GLY A 455 34.90 2.41 -8.47
C GLY A 455 36.15 3.08 -7.88
N THR A 456 36.30 4.38 -8.11
CA THR A 456 37.32 5.18 -7.43
C THR A 456 36.98 5.24 -5.93
N PRO A 457 37.92 4.87 -5.03
CA PRO A 457 37.74 5.02 -3.59
C PRO A 457 37.31 6.43 -3.23
N TYR A 458 36.45 6.58 -2.24
CA TYR A 458 36.07 7.91 -1.76
C TYR A 458 37.29 8.64 -1.16
N ASP A 459 37.25 9.97 -1.24
CA ASP A 459 38.28 10.80 -0.60
C ASP A 459 38.07 10.76 0.92
N ALA A 460 38.88 9.94 1.58
CA ALA A 460 38.86 9.70 3.01
C ALA A 460 40.29 9.66 3.54
N ASP A 461 40.48 10.04 4.80
CA ASP A 461 41.80 10.00 5.45
C ASP A 461 42.23 8.54 5.70
N ARG A 462 43.01 8.00 4.76
CA ARG A 462 43.50 6.60 4.77
C ARG A 462 44.46 6.33 5.93
N LYS A 463 45.18 7.35 6.42
CA LYS A 463 46.06 7.21 7.59
C LYS A 463 45.23 7.09 8.86
N ALA A 464 44.15 7.86 8.97
CA ALA A 464 43.18 7.69 10.04
C ALA A 464 42.51 6.31 10.02
N VAL A 465 42.18 5.77 8.84
CA VAL A 465 41.66 4.39 8.70
C VAL A 465 42.63 3.37 9.28
N LEU A 466 43.91 3.40 8.88
CA LEU A 466 44.93 2.49 9.39
C LEU A 466 45.15 2.60 10.91
N SER A 467 45.04 3.80 11.48
CA SER A 467 45.20 4.03 12.92
C SER A 467 44.04 3.49 13.77
N ARG A 468 42.83 3.39 13.21
CA ARG A 468 41.61 2.96 13.92
C ARG A 468 41.45 1.44 13.98
N VAL A 469 42.17 0.71 13.12
CA VAL A 469 42.14 -0.75 13.10
C VAL A 469 43.16 -1.29 14.11
N LYS A 470 42.68 -1.95 15.16
CA LYS A 470 43.56 -2.66 16.09
C LYS A 470 44.35 -3.72 15.31
N ARG A 471 45.65 -3.84 15.58
CA ARG A 471 46.53 -4.78 14.86
C ARG A 471 45.93 -6.19 14.90
N GLY A 472 45.62 -6.72 13.71
CA GLY A 472 45.16 -8.10 13.53
C GLY A 472 43.65 -8.34 13.67
N THR A 473 42.81 -7.32 13.90
CA THR A 473 41.35 -7.52 13.98
C THR A 473 40.60 -6.83 12.85
N PRO A 474 39.74 -7.54 12.08
CA PRO A 474 38.83 -6.92 11.13
C PRO A 474 37.92 -5.89 11.81
N ALA A 475 37.62 -4.79 11.12
CA ALA A 475 36.77 -3.72 11.62
C ALA A 475 35.89 -3.12 10.52
N VAL A 476 34.71 -2.63 10.89
CA VAL A 476 33.84 -1.82 10.04
C VAL A 476 33.88 -0.38 10.55
N LEU A 477 34.15 0.56 9.64
CA LEU A 477 34.36 1.97 9.97
C LEU A 477 33.45 2.86 9.13
N GLN A 478 32.97 3.94 9.75
CA GLN A 478 32.42 5.09 9.03
C GLN A 478 33.57 6.00 8.60
N LEU A 479 33.69 6.26 7.29
CA LEU A 479 34.82 7.00 6.71
C LEU A 479 34.59 8.52 6.71
N ASN A 480 33.32 8.97 6.73
CA ASN A 480 32.97 10.38 6.77
C ASN A 480 31.76 10.67 7.66
N HIS A 481 31.69 11.90 8.18
CA HIS A 481 30.59 12.42 9.00
C HIS A 481 29.89 13.64 8.38
N ARG A 482 30.30 14.01 7.15
CA ARG A 482 29.78 15.14 6.37
C ARG A 482 29.90 14.82 4.87
N GLY A 483 29.16 15.57 4.05
CA GLY A 483 29.18 15.44 2.59
C GLY A 483 27.82 14.98 2.04
N ARG A 484 27.79 14.63 0.75
CA ARG A 484 26.56 14.24 0.05
C ARG A 484 26.22 12.76 0.16
N VAL A 485 27.23 11.92 0.42
CA VAL A 485 27.09 10.46 0.46
C VAL A 485 27.74 9.94 1.74
N PRO A 486 27.03 9.17 2.57
CA PRO A 486 27.62 8.49 3.71
C PRO A 486 28.46 7.30 3.25
N VAL A 487 29.68 7.20 3.76
CA VAL A 487 30.67 6.22 3.35
C VAL A 487 31.06 5.37 4.55
N SER A 488 30.96 4.06 4.37
CA SER A 488 31.44 3.07 5.34
C SER A 488 32.24 1.99 4.64
N ALA A 489 33.22 1.42 5.34
CA ALA A 489 34.06 0.37 4.79
C ALA A 489 34.37 -0.73 5.81
N ALA A 490 34.50 -1.96 5.31
CA ALA A 490 35.13 -3.05 6.03
C ALA A 490 36.65 -3.00 5.79
N VAL A 491 37.43 -3.26 6.83
CA VAL A 491 38.89 -3.22 6.81
C VAL A 491 39.46 -4.47 7.44
N VAL A 492 40.32 -5.17 6.71
CA VAL A 492 40.98 -6.41 7.16
C VAL A 492 42.49 -6.24 7.08
N PRO A 493 43.24 -6.37 8.20
CA PRO A 493 44.69 -6.26 8.18
C PRO A 493 45.34 -7.52 7.58
N VAL A 494 46.31 -7.34 6.66
CA VAL A 494 47.02 -8.42 5.97
C VAL A 494 48.52 -8.09 5.87
N GLY A 495 49.39 -8.81 6.58
CA GLY A 495 50.86 -8.66 6.42
C GLY A 495 51.42 -7.24 6.67
N GLY A 496 50.77 -6.45 7.53
CA GLY A 496 51.11 -5.03 7.77
C GLY A 496 50.58 -4.05 6.73
N ARG A 497 49.70 -4.52 5.83
CA ARG A 497 48.85 -3.74 4.92
C ARG A 497 47.39 -3.87 5.36
N ALA A 498 46.46 -3.19 4.70
CA ALA A 498 45.03 -3.34 4.96
C ALA A 498 44.24 -3.49 3.66
N LEU A 499 43.41 -4.53 3.59
CA LEU A 499 42.37 -4.63 2.58
C LEU A 499 41.16 -3.81 3.02
N VAL A 500 40.61 -3.03 2.10
CA VAL A 500 39.46 -2.17 2.35
C VAL A 500 38.37 -2.45 1.32
N ALA A 501 37.15 -2.66 1.80
CA ALA A 501 35.94 -2.79 0.99
C ALA A 501 34.97 -1.67 1.35
N GLU A 502 34.72 -0.73 0.43
CA GLU A 502 33.72 0.32 0.61
C GLU A 502 32.32 -0.21 0.29
N PHE A 503 31.40 -0.05 1.23
CA PHE A 503 30.00 -0.46 1.07
C PHE A 503 29.23 0.51 0.17
N ARG A 504 28.28 -0.04 -0.58
CA ARG A 504 27.26 0.75 -1.29
C ARG A 504 26.24 1.30 -0.28
N PRO A 505 25.98 2.63 -0.24
CA PRO A 505 24.96 3.21 0.64
C PRO A 505 23.56 2.61 0.40
N GLU A 506 23.28 2.20 -0.84
CA GLU A 506 22.00 1.62 -1.26
C GLU A 506 21.74 0.28 -0.59
N VAL A 507 22.79 -0.49 -0.29
CA VAL A 507 22.67 -1.82 0.34
C VAL A 507 22.29 -1.68 1.81
N LEU A 508 22.83 -0.66 2.50
CA LEU A 508 22.44 -0.33 3.86
C LEU A 508 21.01 0.21 3.92
N SER A 509 20.60 1.00 2.93
CA SER A 509 19.23 1.52 2.81
C SER A 509 18.25 0.39 2.49
N GLY A 510 18.61 -0.54 1.60
CA GLY A 510 17.81 -1.73 1.27
C GLY A 510 17.64 -2.69 2.45
N ALA A 511 18.59 -2.73 3.39
CA ALA A 511 18.44 -3.51 4.63
C ALA A 511 17.30 -2.98 5.54
N LEU A 512 16.94 -1.70 5.41
CA LEU A 512 15.85 -1.07 6.16
C LEU A 512 14.49 -1.32 5.51
N ASP A 513 14.45 -1.62 4.20
CA ASP A 513 13.20 -1.75 3.47
C ASP A 513 12.42 -3.03 3.84
N ARG A 514 11.17 -2.83 4.26
CA ARG A 514 10.19 -3.86 4.61
C ARG A 514 8.78 -3.33 4.44
N ALA A 515 7.89 -4.17 3.92
CA ALA A 515 6.46 -3.85 3.82
C ALA A 515 5.91 -3.46 5.20
N HIS A 516 5.13 -2.37 5.27
CA HIS A 516 4.43 -1.94 6.48
C HIS A 516 5.29 -1.57 7.71
N ILE A 517 6.63 -1.46 7.60
CA ILE A 517 7.51 -1.03 8.71
C ILE A 517 7.38 0.47 9.03
N GLY A 518 6.83 1.26 8.10
CA GLY A 518 6.81 2.72 8.14
C GLY A 518 8.09 3.31 7.54
N ARG A 519 8.45 4.52 7.97
CA ARG A 519 9.74 5.11 7.63
C ARG A 519 10.82 4.60 8.57
N ALA A 520 11.97 4.23 8.03
CA ALA A 520 13.09 3.68 8.77
C ALA A 520 14.36 4.43 8.38
N TRP A 521 15.09 4.92 9.37
CA TRP A 521 16.37 5.59 9.19
C TRP A 521 17.48 4.80 9.88
N LEU A 522 18.63 4.72 9.23
CA LEU A 522 19.89 4.36 9.86
C LEU A 522 20.60 5.66 10.24
N VAL A 523 20.93 5.81 11.52
CA VAL A 523 21.63 6.99 12.04
C VAL A 523 22.98 6.61 12.63
N ASP A 524 23.93 7.52 12.52
CA ASP A 524 25.25 7.37 13.13
C ASP A 524 25.25 7.68 14.64
N ALA A 525 26.44 7.78 15.22
CA ALA A 525 26.63 8.03 16.65
C ALA A 525 26.11 9.40 17.12
N ASP A 526 25.99 10.36 16.19
CA ASP A 526 25.59 11.75 16.43
C ASP A 526 24.13 12.02 15.97
N ASP A 527 23.35 10.94 15.81
CA ASP A 527 21.96 10.95 15.34
C ASP A 527 21.77 11.57 13.96
N LYS A 528 22.80 11.46 13.11
CA LYS A 528 22.78 11.93 11.73
C LYS A 528 22.39 10.81 10.78
N VAL A 529 21.48 11.11 9.86
CA VAL A 529 20.94 10.12 8.93
C VAL A 529 22.00 9.70 7.91
N ILE A 530 22.29 8.40 7.86
CA ILE A 530 23.24 7.78 6.93
C ILE A 530 22.58 6.75 5.99
N GLY A 531 21.28 6.48 6.18
CA GLY A 531 20.49 5.62 5.31
C GLY A 531 18.99 5.74 5.63
N SER A 532 18.14 5.42 4.66
CA SER A 532 16.68 5.43 4.83
C SER A 532 16.00 4.50 3.84
N ASN A 533 14.84 3.93 4.19
CA ASN A 533 14.00 3.20 3.23
C ASN A 533 13.12 4.10 2.34
N ASP A 534 13.00 5.40 2.67
CA ASP A 534 12.09 6.35 2.01
C ASP A 534 12.80 7.68 1.70
N GLY A 535 13.93 7.60 0.97
CA GLY A 535 14.78 8.76 0.65
C GLY A 535 15.41 9.42 1.89
N PHE A 536 16.54 10.11 1.72
CA PHE A 536 17.12 10.91 2.80
C PHE A 536 18.11 11.96 2.32
N ILE A 537 18.38 12.92 3.20
CA ILE A 537 19.51 13.85 3.09
C ILE A 537 20.62 13.34 4.01
N ALA A 538 21.79 13.05 3.44
CA ALA A 538 22.93 12.55 4.18
C ALA A 538 23.35 13.53 5.29
N PHE A 539 23.59 12.99 6.47
CA PHE A 539 23.99 13.68 7.68
C PHE A 539 23.00 14.75 8.20
N ALA A 540 21.77 14.77 7.69
CA ALA A 540 20.70 15.57 8.28
C ALA A 540 20.34 15.03 9.67
N SER A 541 19.85 15.89 10.56
CA SER A 541 19.23 15.43 11.80
C SER A 541 17.96 14.65 11.47
N LEU A 542 17.62 13.67 12.31
CA LEU A 542 16.31 13.00 12.23
C LEU A 542 15.20 14.05 12.16
N PRO A 543 14.25 13.91 11.22
CA PRO A 543 13.12 14.84 11.15
C PRO A 543 12.36 14.82 12.48
N GLY A 544 12.52 15.88 13.27
CA GLY A 544 11.75 16.11 14.49
C GLY A 544 10.31 16.46 14.12
N ARG A 545 9.33 15.98 14.90
CA ARG A 545 7.91 16.23 14.63
C ARG A 545 7.43 17.57 15.18
N PRO A 546 6.87 18.42 14.31
CA PRO A 546 5.65 19.14 14.63
C PRO A 546 4.57 18.92 13.54
N GLY A 547 3.39 18.39 13.93
CA GLY A 547 2.16 18.45 13.11
C GLY A 547 1.43 17.15 12.80
N ASP A 548 2.12 16.03 12.58
CA ASP A 548 1.52 14.82 11.98
C ASP A 548 0.95 13.78 12.97
N GLY A 549 -0.03 14.14 13.79
CA GLY A 549 -0.84 13.19 14.59
C GLY A 549 -0.05 12.26 15.54
N ALA A 550 -0.66 11.17 16.02
CA ALA A 550 0.00 10.19 16.89
C ALA A 550 0.92 9.22 16.12
N THR A 551 2.02 8.80 16.75
CA THR A 551 3.14 8.10 16.10
C THR A 551 3.74 7.05 16.99
N LEU A 552 4.03 5.89 16.40
CA LEU A 552 4.85 4.87 17.00
C LEU A 552 6.30 5.04 16.53
N THR A 553 7.17 5.46 17.44
CA THR A 553 8.61 5.60 17.20
C THR A 553 9.37 4.57 18.03
N THR A 554 10.23 3.80 17.38
CA THR A 554 11.07 2.80 18.04
C THR A 554 12.49 2.91 17.53
N ALA A 555 13.48 2.63 18.39
CA ALA A 555 14.88 2.68 18.03
C ALA A 555 15.60 1.41 18.52
N ALA A 556 16.45 0.85 17.66
CA ALA A 556 17.27 -0.31 17.96
C ALA A 556 18.75 -0.02 17.64
N PRO A 557 19.68 -0.23 18.57
CA PRO A 557 21.10 -0.08 18.29
C PRO A 557 21.60 -1.22 17.37
N VAL A 558 22.50 -0.89 16.45
CA VAL A 558 23.20 -1.86 15.60
C VAL A 558 24.30 -2.53 16.43
N ARG A 559 23.90 -3.46 17.30
CA ARG A 559 24.80 -4.18 18.21
C ARG A 559 25.40 -5.40 17.52
N GLY A 560 26.72 -5.44 17.37
CA GLY A 560 27.44 -6.58 16.81
C GLY A 560 28.60 -7.06 17.67
N THR A 561 29.07 -8.27 17.37
CA THR A 561 30.34 -8.82 17.85
C THR A 561 31.44 -8.55 16.82
N GLY A 562 32.70 -8.57 17.25
CA GLY A 562 33.85 -8.42 16.34
C GLY A 562 33.87 -7.08 15.58
N ALA A 563 33.89 -7.13 14.26
CA ALA A 563 34.18 -6.00 13.38
C ALA A 563 33.17 -4.84 13.43
N VAL A 564 31.91 -5.11 13.77
CA VAL A 564 30.82 -4.10 13.76
C VAL A 564 30.68 -3.38 15.11
N ASN A 565 31.33 -3.87 16.18
CA ASN A 565 31.09 -3.41 17.56
C ASN A 565 31.47 -1.94 17.81
N ALA A 566 32.39 -1.38 17.03
CA ALA A 566 32.79 0.02 17.15
C ALA A 566 31.71 0.99 16.61
N LEU A 567 30.77 0.49 15.79
CA LEU A 567 29.72 1.32 15.21
C LEU A 567 28.64 1.58 16.25
N ARG A 568 28.50 2.84 16.66
CA ARG A 568 27.42 3.30 17.55
C ARG A 568 26.15 3.65 16.78
N TRP A 569 25.92 2.98 15.65
CA TRP A 569 24.78 3.24 14.77
C TRP A 569 23.48 2.73 15.38
N ARG A 570 22.37 3.33 14.97
CA ARG A 570 21.03 2.93 15.41
C ARG A 570 20.06 2.95 14.24
N VAL A 571 19.09 2.04 14.26
CA VAL A 571 17.93 2.08 13.36
C VAL A 571 16.78 2.70 14.11
N VAL A 572 16.15 3.71 13.52
CA VAL A 572 14.96 4.38 14.06
C VAL A 572 13.82 4.17 13.08
N THR A 573 12.70 3.62 13.54
CA THR A 573 11.49 3.48 12.72
C THR A 573 10.37 4.36 13.23
N HIS A 574 9.51 4.75 12.31
CA HIS A 574 8.44 5.68 12.50
C HIS A 574 7.20 5.24 11.71
N LYS A 575 6.15 4.88 12.43
CA LYS A 575 4.88 4.44 11.86
C LYS A 575 3.74 5.34 12.39
N PRO A 576 3.01 6.05 11.51
CA PRO A 576 1.82 6.79 11.92
C PRO A 576 0.80 5.83 12.55
N VAL A 577 0.20 6.21 13.67
CA VAL A 577 -0.80 5.36 14.35
C VAL A 577 -2.05 5.19 13.47
N SER A 578 -2.37 6.18 12.63
CA SER A 578 -3.46 6.11 11.65
C SER A 578 -3.27 5.01 10.60
N TRP A 579 -2.05 4.51 10.38
CA TRP A 579 -1.78 3.41 9.46
C TRP A 579 -2.03 2.04 10.09
N LEU A 580 -2.25 1.98 11.40
CA LEU A 580 -2.63 0.74 12.08
C LEU A 580 -4.13 0.48 11.84
N PRO A 581 -4.54 -0.78 11.63
CA PRO A 581 -5.95 -1.16 11.53
C PRO A 581 -6.58 -1.22 12.93
N LEU A 582 -6.56 -0.08 13.62
CA LEU A 582 -7.26 0.11 14.88
C LEU A 582 -8.73 0.37 14.58
N ALA A 583 -9.64 -0.16 15.40
CA ALA A 583 -11.07 -0.11 15.15
C ALA A 583 -11.62 1.31 14.97
N SER A 584 -11.08 2.28 15.72
CA SER A 584 -11.44 3.71 15.59
C SER A 584 -11.04 4.30 14.26
N TYR A 585 -9.80 4.11 13.81
CA TYR A 585 -9.30 4.61 12.53
C TYR A 585 -9.97 3.89 11.36
N GLU A 586 -10.35 2.61 11.51
CA GLU A 586 -11.23 1.95 10.54
C GLU A 586 -12.63 2.58 10.50
N THR A 587 -13.23 2.86 11.66
CA THR A 587 -14.54 3.50 11.76
C THR A 587 -14.51 4.91 11.16
N GLN A 588 -13.45 5.68 11.43
CA GLN A 588 -13.20 7.00 10.85
C GLN A 588 -13.09 6.91 9.32
N ARG A 589 -12.25 6.01 8.78
CA ARG A 589 -12.10 5.84 7.32
C ARG A 589 -13.41 5.44 6.65
N ARG A 590 -14.17 4.53 7.25
CA ARG A 590 -15.49 4.12 6.73
C ARG A 590 -16.50 5.27 6.78
N ALA A 591 -16.48 6.08 7.83
CA ALA A 591 -17.27 7.30 7.95
C ALA A 591 -16.89 8.37 6.91
N GLU A 592 -15.60 8.57 6.65
CA GLU A 592 -15.08 9.46 5.60
C GLU A 592 -15.55 9.02 4.21
N VAL A 593 -15.45 7.72 3.89
CA VAL A 593 -15.95 7.17 2.63
C VAL A 593 -17.47 7.34 2.52
N ALA A 594 -18.24 7.04 3.57
CA ALA A 594 -19.68 7.25 3.57
C ALA A 594 -20.06 8.74 3.37
N GLY A 595 -19.34 9.65 4.03
CA GLY A 595 -19.51 11.09 3.88
C GLY A 595 -19.22 11.56 2.45
N LEU A 596 -18.12 11.10 1.85
CA LEU A 596 -17.73 11.38 0.47
C LEU A 596 -18.74 10.82 -0.54
N LEU A 597 -19.26 9.61 -0.32
CA LEU A 597 -20.28 9.03 -1.19
C LEU A 597 -21.60 9.82 -1.14
N ALA A 598 -22.06 10.20 0.05
CA ALA A 598 -23.25 11.06 0.20
C ALA A 598 -23.04 12.44 -0.45
N PHE A 599 -21.86 13.03 -0.28
CA PHE A 599 -21.50 14.31 -0.89
C PHE A 599 -21.49 14.21 -2.41
N GLY A 600 -20.85 13.18 -2.96
CA GLY A 600 -20.81 12.90 -4.39
C GLY A 600 -22.20 12.70 -4.99
N ALA A 601 -23.06 11.92 -4.31
CA ALA A 601 -24.46 11.74 -4.72
C ALA A 601 -25.24 13.06 -4.74
N ALA A 602 -25.04 13.92 -3.74
CA ALA A 602 -25.67 15.24 -3.69
C ALA A 602 -25.22 16.12 -4.86
N VAL A 603 -23.91 16.27 -5.06
CA VAL A 603 -23.36 17.11 -6.15
C VAL A 603 -23.81 16.59 -7.51
N LEU A 604 -23.76 15.28 -7.74
CA LEU A 604 -24.11 14.68 -9.02
C LEU A 604 -25.61 14.79 -9.33
N CYS A 605 -26.49 14.38 -8.41
CA CYS A 605 -27.92 14.35 -8.68
C CYS A 605 -28.58 15.74 -8.59
N LEU A 606 -28.17 16.59 -7.63
CA LEU A 606 -28.70 17.96 -7.55
C LEU A 606 -28.09 18.86 -8.63
N GLY A 607 -26.83 18.62 -9.03
CA GLY A 607 -26.23 19.23 -10.21
C GLY A 607 -26.93 18.83 -11.49
N TRP A 608 -27.28 17.54 -11.64
CA TRP A 608 -28.11 17.07 -12.75
C TRP A 608 -29.48 17.74 -12.76
N LEU A 609 -30.17 17.82 -11.62
CA LEU A 609 -31.46 18.53 -11.51
C LEU A 609 -31.34 20.01 -11.89
N GLU A 610 -30.28 20.68 -11.46
CA GLU A 610 -29.99 22.09 -11.78
C GLU A 610 -29.78 22.29 -13.29
N LEU A 611 -29.03 21.41 -13.95
CA LEU A 611 -28.72 21.50 -15.38
C LEU A 611 -29.91 21.08 -16.26
N ALA A 612 -30.61 20.00 -15.92
CA ALA A 612 -31.67 19.42 -16.74
C ALA A 612 -33.04 20.06 -16.52
N VAL A 613 -33.31 20.62 -15.33
CA VAL A 613 -34.67 21.10 -14.97
C VAL A 613 -34.65 22.59 -14.65
N LEU A 614 -33.88 23.02 -13.63
CA LEU A 614 -33.99 24.41 -13.16
C LEU A 614 -33.44 25.43 -14.16
N ARG A 615 -32.29 25.17 -14.80
CA ARG A 615 -31.75 26.07 -15.82
C ARG A 615 -32.70 26.21 -17.03
N PRO A 616 -33.23 25.12 -17.61
CA PRO A 616 -34.25 25.19 -18.66
C PRO A 616 -35.54 25.89 -18.22
N LEU A 617 -36.06 25.63 -17.01
CA LEU A 617 -37.26 26.31 -16.50
C LEU A 617 -37.08 27.83 -16.40
N ARG A 618 -35.89 28.32 -16.03
CA ARG A 618 -35.57 29.76 -16.02
C ARG A 618 -35.49 30.39 -17.40
N ALA A 619 -35.02 29.63 -18.39
CA ALA A 619 -35.06 30.09 -19.78
C ALA A 619 -36.52 30.14 -20.26
N LEU A 620 -37.32 29.12 -19.92
CA LEU A 620 -38.73 29.03 -20.24
C LEU A 620 -39.55 30.18 -19.63
N ASP A 621 -39.33 30.53 -18.36
CA ASP A 621 -40.02 31.63 -17.66
C ASP A 621 -39.87 32.95 -18.41
N ARG A 622 -38.64 33.27 -18.82
CA ARG A 622 -38.33 34.46 -19.64
C ARG A 622 -39.02 34.40 -21.00
N SER A 623 -38.98 33.25 -21.67
CA SER A 623 -39.58 33.07 -22.99
C SER A 623 -41.12 33.15 -22.97
N ALA A 624 -41.76 32.62 -21.93
CA ALA A 624 -43.21 32.67 -21.74
C ALA A 624 -43.67 34.09 -21.37
N ALA A 625 -42.91 34.80 -20.52
CA ALA A 625 -43.18 36.20 -20.21
C ALA A 625 -43.06 37.10 -21.44
N ALA A 626 -42.05 36.88 -22.30
CA ALA A 626 -41.92 37.60 -23.57
C ALA A 626 -43.09 37.32 -24.53
N LEU A 627 -43.54 36.06 -24.63
CA LEU A 627 -44.70 35.70 -25.44
C LEU A 627 -45.98 36.38 -24.95
N ALA A 628 -46.22 36.36 -23.64
CA ALA A 628 -47.37 37.02 -23.02
C ALA A 628 -47.32 38.55 -23.18
N ALA A 629 -46.13 39.13 -23.33
CA ALA A 629 -45.94 40.55 -23.63
C ALA A 629 -46.11 40.89 -25.13
N GLY A 630 -46.40 39.92 -25.99
CA GLY A 630 -46.66 40.13 -27.43
C GLY A 630 -45.52 39.76 -28.37
N ASP A 631 -44.44 39.12 -27.90
CA ASP A 631 -43.38 38.64 -28.80
C ASP A 631 -43.80 37.37 -29.57
N LEU A 632 -44.42 37.59 -30.73
CA LEU A 632 -44.83 36.56 -31.67
C LEU A 632 -43.75 36.19 -32.71
N GLN A 633 -42.65 36.94 -32.79
CA GLN A 633 -41.61 36.75 -33.84
C GLN A 633 -40.57 35.71 -33.44
N THR A 634 -40.29 35.56 -32.14
CA THR A 634 -39.29 34.62 -31.66
C THR A 634 -39.81 33.16 -31.70
N VAL A 635 -39.25 32.35 -32.60
CA VAL A 635 -39.51 30.91 -32.70
C VAL A 635 -38.82 30.15 -31.56
N ARG A 636 -39.55 29.26 -30.89
CA ARG A 636 -39.05 28.52 -29.73
C ARG A 636 -38.84 27.05 -30.07
N TYR A 637 -37.58 26.62 -30.14
CA TYR A 637 -37.22 25.23 -30.44
C TYR A 637 -37.10 24.37 -29.18
N PRO A 638 -37.81 23.23 -29.07
CA PRO A 638 -37.60 22.26 -28.00
C PRO A 638 -36.22 21.61 -28.13
N ARG A 639 -35.30 21.93 -27.20
CA ARG A 639 -33.94 21.33 -27.16
C ARG A 639 -33.90 19.98 -26.42
N HIS A 640 -34.87 19.70 -25.56
CA HIS A 640 -34.92 18.50 -24.73
C HIS A 640 -36.23 17.74 -24.99
N HIS A 641 -36.19 16.41 -24.89
CA HIS A 641 -37.37 15.53 -25.02
C HIS A 641 -37.95 15.15 -23.65
N ASP A 642 -38.08 16.12 -22.75
CA ASP A 642 -38.57 15.94 -21.39
C ASP A 642 -39.84 16.78 -21.13
N GLU A 643 -40.31 16.82 -19.89
CA GLU A 643 -41.50 17.59 -19.54
C GLU A 643 -41.33 19.09 -19.84
N VAL A 644 -40.12 19.63 -19.66
CA VAL A 644 -39.80 21.04 -19.94
C VAL A 644 -39.82 21.31 -21.44
N GLY A 645 -39.19 20.45 -22.24
CA GLY A 645 -39.21 20.55 -23.71
C GLY A 645 -40.61 20.40 -24.29
N SER A 646 -41.47 19.58 -23.69
CA SER A 646 -42.87 19.53 -24.08
C SER A 646 -43.62 20.83 -23.76
N VAL A 647 -43.30 21.52 -22.66
CA VAL A 647 -43.89 22.84 -22.39
C VAL A 647 -43.41 23.87 -23.42
N VAL A 648 -42.14 23.84 -23.82
CA VAL A 648 -41.63 24.68 -24.93
C VAL A 648 -42.44 24.44 -26.20
N ARG A 649 -42.69 23.18 -26.56
CA ARG A 649 -43.51 22.82 -27.73
C ARG A 649 -44.94 23.36 -27.62
N SER A 650 -45.56 23.23 -26.44
CA SER A 650 -46.89 23.78 -26.18
C SER A 650 -46.93 25.31 -26.33
N LEU A 651 -45.91 26.03 -25.84
CA LEU A 651 -45.80 27.48 -26.01
C LEU A 651 -45.66 27.88 -27.48
N GLU A 652 -44.92 27.12 -28.28
CA GLU A 652 -44.78 27.38 -29.72
C GLU A 652 -46.10 27.17 -30.47
N LEU A 653 -46.87 26.13 -30.13
CA LEU A 653 -48.21 25.93 -30.68
C LEU A 653 -49.17 27.08 -30.29
N ILE A 654 -49.06 27.59 -29.06
CA ILE A 654 -49.85 28.75 -28.61
C ILE A 654 -49.45 30.01 -29.40
N ARG A 655 -48.15 30.25 -29.61
CA ARG A 655 -47.65 31.36 -30.44
C ARG A 655 -48.21 31.31 -31.86
N GLN A 656 -48.17 30.14 -32.50
CA GLN A 656 -48.70 29.94 -33.85
C GLN A 656 -50.20 30.24 -33.94
N ARG A 657 -50.97 29.86 -32.91
CA ARG A 657 -52.42 30.16 -32.85
C ARG A 657 -52.69 31.64 -32.62
N LEU A 658 -51.92 32.31 -31.76
CA LEU A 658 -52.03 33.76 -31.57
C LEU A 658 -51.69 34.53 -32.85
N ALA A 659 -50.63 34.12 -33.56
CA ALA A 659 -50.24 34.72 -34.84
C ALA A 659 -51.28 34.47 -35.95
N ALA A 660 -51.96 33.31 -35.95
CA ALA A 660 -53.04 33.02 -36.90
C ALA A 660 -54.35 33.75 -36.56
N ALA A 661 -54.53 34.17 -35.30
CA ALA A 661 -55.69 34.91 -34.83
C ALA A 661 -55.56 36.44 -35.05
N GLU A 662 -54.39 36.96 -35.42
CA GLU A 662 -54.24 38.33 -35.92
C GLU A 662 -54.61 38.38 -37.42
N PRO A 663 -55.77 38.95 -37.81
CA PRO A 663 -56.13 39.07 -39.21
C PRO A 663 -55.21 40.08 -39.92
N SER A 664 -54.79 39.74 -41.14
CA SER A 664 -54.04 40.58 -42.07
C SER A 664 -54.70 41.95 -42.27
N ALA A 665 -54.33 42.93 -41.45
CA ALA A 665 -54.69 44.34 -41.62
C ALA A 665 -53.79 45.03 -42.67
N THR A 666 -53.70 44.46 -43.88
CA THR A 666 -53.18 45.14 -45.07
C THR A 666 -53.83 44.54 -46.32
N GLY A 667 -55.13 44.75 -46.46
CA GLY A 667 -55.82 44.69 -47.75
C GLY A 667 -56.05 46.12 -48.23
N THR A 668 -55.19 46.62 -49.12
CA THR A 668 -55.42 47.90 -49.84
C THR A 668 -55.67 47.59 -51.31
N PRO A 669 -56.77 48.10 -51.93
CA PRO A 669 -57.07 47.84 -53.35
C PRO A 669 -56.13 48.64 -54.27
N ARG A 670 -55.70 48.03 -55.38
CA ARG A 670 -55.03 48.72 -56.50
C ARG A 670 -56.01 49.72 -57.17
N PRO A 671 -55.63 50.99 -57.40
CA PRO A 671 -56.45 51.90 -58.20
C PRO A 671 -56.19 51.69 -59.70
N VAL A 672 -57.26 51.78 -60.48
CA VAL A 672 -57.27 51.90 -61.94
C VAL A 672 -57.08 53.38 -62.30
N VAL A 673 -56.11 53.67 -63.16
CA VAL A 673 -55.87 54.94 -63.87
C VAL A 673 -55.50 54.51 -65.30
N GLY A 674 -56.01 54.99 -66.43
CA GLY A 674 -56.96 56.02 -66.84
C GLY A 674 -56.67 56.23 -68.34
N GLN A 675 -57.68 56.18 -69.22
CA GLN A 675 -57.52 56.49 -70.65
C GLN A 675 -57.42 58.01 -70.86
N PRO A 676 -56.59 58.52 -71.81
CA PRO A 676 -56.76 59.85 -72.37
C PRO A 676 -57.56 59.82 -73.69
N ARG A 677 -58.14 60.97 -74.01
CA ARG A 677 -58.86 61.29 -75.25
C ARG A 677 -58.02 61.11 -76.52
#